data_AF-B4CXS5-F1
#
_entry.id   AF-B4CXS5-F1
#
_cell.length_a   1.000
_cell.length_b   1.000
_cell.length_c   1.000
_cell.angle_alpha   90.00
_cell.angle_beta   90.00
_cell.angle_gamma   90.00
#
_symmetry.space_group_name_H-M   'P 1'
#
loop_
_entity.id
_entity.type
_entity.pdbx_description
1 polymer ?
#
loop_
_entity_poly.entity_id
_entity_poly.type
_entity_poly.pdbx_seq_one_letter_code
_entity_poly.pdbx_strand_id
1 'polypeptide(L)'
;MSDLELYADLSTRTLVASDGSTLTLPTLVLGDQCVCSLKILDRIDGGDLTARDLNVRTLRASIGNVLAPPTDGAFTLRFAGDPSDALNPGSSAAEMKAALDTLDPNGTYQLQEVTASVPGCWLLRFANTGAIPLAVAANTLQPESFVRIRAFEQSGRRWHEIRLIQTPVVFTGTYERVLPPPPTITRIRSGNSQGDFQVDEIQALIVPSNFNGTYYLAWNFRTTKLLGIDDGPDQIAAALNAMFADGATRFTVSNPEPNYAYIDFGGDLAGTPQPLMTVTVHSFQPGVLTFTLDLARAELASALRNVAQIELPFEVELEMVDNDQDAADPTVPGRLITLFQKPITIERELIWDELADIPAIDWMRPPQPRDYIPFTRDQIITGAQHYISVIGDGARSSIQLDHNLGTSALHLTVRENQADGRRLLDNEFELHFPSNNEVVLDFPAGSPPALDGLVVTISTAGPASAFQNHTHTIAQIIGLQDALFALGARLAAIEDLLPTVQPTLPAANTQPLQIQLPDKTEVFPGKLPAGFDPKSLSSSTATTTAMPRAAGLLPAIHNVTVQPIAVPLPPAAASAGKVFQNNTATPLLVPGGLGRRGAYLEAGGFAGSDGRVWYRLTHVAATTSYFPTDFERELFLFHVNEQMLRAGQALTLEFDLALQLLQATGAPHETRGQYLIVIELGSAPSQTTPAPTAENLLDVQWQDTPLLSQRLIVSSLQLKHHFGANIRRDINGALLADRLLYNVWAGGAPTPAGPNFVVRARLIQWDTENSVRGAKGNIFYAFTGAKASIA
;
A
#
# COMPACT_ATOMS: atom_id res chain seq x y z
N MET A 1 7.14 -14.10 6.53
CA MET A 1 7.45 -15.21 5.59
C MET A 1 7.33 -16.49 6.37
N SER A 2 6.29 -17.25 6.08
CA SER A 2 5.97 -18.50 6.77
C SER A 2 6.23 -19.65 5.81
N ASP A 3 7.18 -20.52 6.16
CA ASP A 3 7.50 -21.71 5.39
C ASP A 3 6.61 -22.86 5.88
N LEU A 4 5.83 -23.45 4.98
CA LEU A 4 4.93 -24.57 5.26
C LEU A 4 5.49 -25.86 4.66
N GLU A 5 5.80 -26.83 5.53
CA GLU A 5 6.05 -28.21 5.08
C GLU A 5 4.72 -28.97 5.02
N LEU A 6 4.41 -29.49 3.84
CA LEU A 6 3.16 -30.17 3.53
C LEU A 6 3.45 -31.63 3.15
N TYR A 7 2.77 -32.57 3.80
CA TYR A 7 2.86 -34.00 3.49
C TYR A 7 1.47 -34.49 3.04
N ALA A 8 1.33 -34.85 1.77
CA ALA A 8 0.07 -35.31 1.19
C ALA A 8 0.04 -36.84 1.09
N ASP A 9 -0.88 -37.48 1.81
CA ASP A 9 -1.13 -38.93 1.69
C ASP A 9 -2.00 -39.18 0.44
N LEU A 10 -1.41 -39.79 -0.59
CA LEU A 10 -2.05 -40.04 -1.87
C LEU A 10 -3.20 -41.07 -1.76
N SER A 11 -3.09 -42.00 -0.81
CA SER A 11 -4.07 -43.07 -0.61
C SER A 11 -5.36 -42.51 0.01
N THR A 12 -5.25 -41.62 1.01
CA THR A 12 -6.42 -41.02 1.68
C THR A 12 -6.82 -39.66 1.11
N ARG A 13 -5.97 -39.04 0.29
CA ARG A 13 -6.13 -37.68 -0.27
C ARG A 13 -6.27 -36.61 0.82
N THR A 14 -5.44 -36.71 1.85
CA THR A 14 -5.46 -35.80 3.00
C THR A 14 -4.07 -35.30 3.33
N LEU A 15 -4.01 -34.13 3.94
CA LEU A 15 -2.76 -33.58 4.48
C LEU A 15 -2.47 -34.17 5.87
N VAL A 16 -1.29 -34.75 6.03
CA VAL A 16 -0.78 -35.38 7.25
C VAL A 16 0.49 -34.68 7.74
N ALA A 17 0.93 -34.98 8.96
CA ALA A 17 2.25 -34.61 9.43
C ALA A 17 3.32 -35.56 8.88
N SER A 18 4.60 -35.27 9.10
CA SER A 18 5.73 -36.09 8.61
C SER A 18 5.73 -37.53 9.15
N ASP A 19 5.12 -37.75 10.32
CA ASP A 19 4.93 -39.05 10.96
C ASP A 19 3.60 -39.73 10.57
N GLY A 20 2.82 -39.13 9.67
CA GLY A 20 1.51 -39.63 9.25
C GLY A 20 0.34 -39.27 10.18
N SER A 21 0.58 -38.51 11.25
CA SER A 21 -0.46 -38.05 12.16
C SER A 21 -1.28 -36.87 11.58
N THR A 22 -2.30 -36.42 12.31
CA THR A 22 -3.14 -35.30 11.86
C THR A 22 -2.38 -33.98 11.97
N LEU A 23 -2.18 -33.29 10.85
CA LEU A 23 -1.55 -31.97 10.84
C LEU A 23 -2.56 -30.87 11.18
N THR A 24 -2.17 -29.85 11.95
CA THR A 24 -2.91 -28.59 12.04
C THR A 24 -2.17 -27.53 11.24
N LEU A 25 -2.86 -26.86 10.31
CA LEU A 25 -2.26 -25.77 9.55
C LEU A 25 -2.19 -24.52 10.45
N PRO A 26 -1.07 -23.77 10.41
CA PRO A 26 -0.98 -22.51 11.13
C PRO A 26 -1.90 -21.46 10.50
N THR A 27 -2.25 -20.46 11.30
CA THR A 27 -2.91 -19.25 10.81
C THR A 27 -1.95 -18.46 9.93
N LEU A 28 -2.44 -17.99 8.77
CA LEU A 28 -1.70 -17.12 7.87
C LEU A 28 -2.19 -15.68 7.99
N VAL A 29 -1.34 -14.71 7.63
CA VAL A 29 -1.67 -13.28 7.73
C VAL A 29 -1.83 -12.66 6.34
N LEU A 30 -2.85 -11.83 6.15
CA LEU A 30 -3.00 -11.02 4.94
C LEU A 30 -1.74 -10.18 4.67
N GLY A 31 -1.28 -10.16 3.42
CA GLY A 31 -0.09 -9.37 3.02
C GLY A 31 1.21 -10.16 3.01
N ASP A 32 1.26 -11.34 3.62
CA ASP A 32 2.45 -12.19 3.63
C ASP A 32 2.66 -13.00 2.34
N GLN A 33 3.87 -13.52 2.19
CA GLN A 33 4.17 -14.61 1.25
C GLN A 33 4.41 -15.91 2.02
N CYS A 34 3.72 -16.96 1.60
CA CYS A 34 3.81 -18.29 2.18
C CYS A 34 4.48 -19.24 1.18
N VAL A 35 5.67 -19.72 1.51
CA VAL A 35 6.39 -20.71 0.70
C VAL A 35 6.00 -22.09 1.20
N CYS A 36 5.53 -22.96 0.30
CA CYS A 36 5.07 -24.29 0.64
C CYS A 36 5.98 -25.33 0.00
N SER A 37 6.55 -26.23 0.81
CA SER A 37 7.29 -27.41 0.36
C SER A 37 6.42 -28.65 0.49
N LEU A 38 6.10 -29.29 -0.63
CA LEU A 38 5.17 -30.40 -0.72
C LEU A 38 5.90 -31.72 -0.97
N LYS A 39 5.71 -32.67 -0.06
CA LYS A 39 6.11 -34.07 -0.19
C LYS A 39 4.86 -34.94 -0.33
N ILE A 40 4.93 -35.91 -1.24
CA ILE A 40 3.82 -36.83 -1.50
C ILE A 40 4.19 -38.17 -0.90
N LEU A 41 3.26 -38.71 -0.11
CA LEU A 41 3.40 -39.99 0.57
C LEU A 41 2.41 -40.98 -0.02
N ASP A 42 2.78 -42.25 -0.06
CA ASP A 42 1.89 -43.34 -0.41
C ASP A 42 2.00 -44.47 0.61
N ARG A 43 0.92 -45.22 0.80
CA ARG A 43 0.86 -46.33 1.75
C ARG A 43 1.27 -47.61 1.06
N ILE A 44 2.26 -48.30 1.62
CA ILE A 44 2.67 -49.64 1.17
C ILE A 44 1.85 -50.72 1.88
N ASP A 45 1.88 -51.95 1.35
CA ASP A 45 1.24 -53.11 1.96
C ASP A 45 1.80 -53.34 3.38
N GLY A 46 0.99 -53.01 4.40
CA GLY A 46 1.42 -52.95 5.80
C GLY A 46 0.97 -51.67 6.53
N GLY A 47 0.63 -50.60 5.78
CA GLY A 47 0.07 -49.36 6.32
C GLY A 47 1.08 -48.23 6.53
N ASP A 48 2.38 -48.51 6.38
CA ASP A 48 3.46 -47.54 6.49
C ASP A 48 3.46 -46.54 5.33
N LEU A 49 3.81 -45.29 5.63
CA LEU A 49 3.92 -44.22 4.65
C LEU A 49 5.33 -44.15 4.08
N THR A 50 5.43 -44.08 2.76
CA THR A 50 6.70 -43.93 2.04
C THR A 50 6.62 -42.74 1.08
N ALA A 51 7.71 -42.00 0.93
CA ALA A 51 7.77 -40.89 -0.02
C ALA A 51 7.66 -41.43 -1.45
N ARG A 52 6.79 -40.81 -2.25
CA ARG A 52 6.54 -41.19 -3.64
C ARG A 52 6.76 -40.01 -4.56
N ASP A 53 7.69 -40.16 -5.49
CA ASP A 53 7.89 -39.20 -6.56
C ASP A 53 6.87 -39.43 -7.67
N LEU A 54 6.22 -38.34 -8.09
CA LEU A 54 5.29 -38.32 -9.20
C LEU A 54 5.86 -37.46 -10.32
N ASN A 55 5.65 -37.86 -11.58
CA ASN A 55 6.02 -37.05 -12.74
C ASN A 55 4.94 -35.98 -12.92
N VAL A 56 5.16 -34.82 -12.31
CA VAL A 56 4.22 -33.70 -12.30
C VAL A 56 4.45 -32.84 -13.54
N ARG A 57 3.38 -32.59 -14.32
CA ARG A 57 3.39 -31.64 -15.42
C ARG A 57 2.98 -30.26 -14.92
N THR A 58 1.80 -30.18 -14.31
CA THR A 58 1.24 -28.94 -13.75
C THR A 58 0.85 -29.15 -12.29
N LEU A 59 1.02 -28.11 -11.49
CA LEU A 59 0.55 -28.06 -10.10
C LEU A 59 -0.22 -26.75 -9.93
N ARG A 60 -1.39 -26.85 -9.30
CA ARG A 60 -2.21 -25.72 -8.91
C ARG A 60 -2.45 -25.80 -7.42
N ALA A 61 -2.08 -24.76 -6.70
CA ALA A 61 -2.43 -24.58 -5.31
C ALA A 61 -3.37 -23.37 -5.18
N SER A 62 -4.46 -23.50 -4.43
CA SER A 62 -5.42 -22.41 -4.26
C SER A 62 -6.10 -22.42 -2.90
N ILE A 63 -6.38 -21.22 -2.39
CA ILE A 63 -7.20 -20.98 -1.22
C ILE A 63 -8.49 -20.29 -1.68
N GLY A 64 -9.63 -20.87 -1.34
CA GLY A 64 -10.95 -20.30 -1.63
C GLY A 64 -12.01 -21.35 -1.90
N ASN A 65 -13.26 -20.91 -1.97
CA ASN A 65 -14.43 -21.77 -2.16
C ASN A 65 -14.63 -22.14 -3.64
N VAL A 66 -13.60 -22.67 -4.30
CA VAL A 66 -13.55 -22.90 -5.76
C VAL A 66 -14.76 -23.68 -6.28
N LEU A 67 -15.28 -24.64 -5.51
CA LEU A 67 -16.43 -25.47 -5.88
C LEU A 67 -17.78 -24.99 -5.32
N ALA A 68 -17.81 -23.87 -4.58
CA ALA A 68 -19.07 -23.29 -4.15
C ALA A 68 -19.78 -22.58 -5.31
N PRO A 69 -21.12 -22.68 -5.41
CA PRO A 69 -21.84 -21.95 -6.43
C PRO A 69 -21.78 -20.43 -6.17
N PRO A 70 -21.75 -19.60 -7.21
CA PRO A 70 -21.99 -18.16 -7.05
C PRO A 70 -23.39 -17.89 -6.50
N THR A 71 -23.54 -16.78 -5.77
CA THR A 71 -24.78 -16.41 -5.09
C THR A 71 -25.65 -15.47 -5.90
N ASP A 72 -25.07 -14.73 -6.86
CA ASP A 72 -25.79 -13.73 -7.67
C ASP A 72 -25.14 -13.56 -9.07
N GLY A 73 -25.73 -12.72 -9.92
CA GLY A 73 -25.27 -12.39 -11.26
C GLY A 73 -25.82 -13.32 -12.34
N ALA A 74 -25.34 -13.14 -13.57
CA ALA A 74 -25.78 -13.93 -14.72
C ALA A 74 -24.65 -14.24 -15.69
N PHE A 75 -24.86 -15.24 -16.54
CA PHE A 75 -23.97 -15.60 -17.63
C PHE A 75 -24.79 -15.92 -18.89
N THR A 76 -24.15 -15.83 -20.05
CA THR A 76 -24.75 -16.22 -21.33
C THR A 76 -23.82 -17.13 -22.09
N LEU A 77 -24.39 -18.02 -22.91
CA LEU A 77 -23.67 -19.02 -23.70
C LEU A 77 -23.88 -18.75 -25.21
N ARG A 78 -23.04 -19.34 -26.07
CA ARG A 78 -23.17 -19.26 -27.54
C ARG A 78 -22.60 -20.51 -28.25
N PHE A 79 -23.08 -20.80 -29.47
CA PHE A 79 -22.60 -21.87 -30.37
C PHE A 79 -21.91 -21.35 -31.66
N ALA A 80 -21.40 -20.12 -31.65
CA ALA A 80 -21.01 -19.28 -32.81
C ALA A 80 -22.21 -18.52 -33.43
N GLY A 81 -22.60 -17.45 -32.74
CA GLY A 81 -23.73 -16.57 -33.07
C GLY A 81 -23.99 -15.60 -31.91
N ASP A 82 -25.21 -15.08 -31.84
CA ASP A 82 -25.69 -14.23 -30.75
C ASP A 82 -25.69 -14.97 -29.39
N PRO A 83 -25.57 -14.26 -28.25
CA PRO A 83 -25.60 -14.87 -26.92
C PRO A 83 -27.01 -15.35 -26.54
N SER A 84 -27.07 -16.36 -25.66
CA SER A 84 -28.33 -16.82 -25.07
C SER A 84 -28.97 -15.72 -24.24
N ASP A 85 -30.24 -15.93 -23.86
CA ASP A 85 -30.82 -15.21 -22.73
C ASP A 85 -29.97 -15.41 -21.46
N ALA A 86 -30.06 -14.45 -20.54
CA ALA A 86 -29.30 -14.43 -19.30
C ALA A 86 -29.69 -15.61 -18.40
N LEU A 87 -28.70 -16.44 -18.06
CA LEU A 87 -28.82 -17.56 -17.13
C LEU A 87 -28.20 -17.17 -15.79
N ASN A 88 -28.82 -17.57 -14.69
CA ASN A 88 -28.35 -17.26 -13.34
C ASN A 88 -27.90 -18.55 -12.62
N PRO A 89 -27.21 -18.45 -11.45
CA PRO A 89 -26.74 -19.64 -10.72
C PRO A 89 -27.84 -20.63 -10.35
N GLY A 90 -29.07 -20.14 -10.21
CA GLY A 90 -30.26 -20.91 -9.85
C GLY A 90 -31.11 -21.39 -11.03
N SER A 91 -30.69 -21.16 -12.28
CA SER A 91 -31.49 -21.52 -13.46
C SER A 91 -31.77 -23.02 -13.51
N SER A 92 -33.04 -23.37 -13.66
CA SER A 92 -33.49 -24.75 -13.79
C SER A 92 -33.01 -25.36 -15.12
N ALA A 93 -33.05 -26.69 -15.21
CA ALA A 93 -32.75 -27.40 -16.45
C ALA A 93 -33.66 -26.97 -17.61
N ALA A 94 -34.92 -26.61 -17.33
CA ALA A 94 -35.88 -26.15 -18.33
C ALA A 94 -35.53 -24.74 -18.87
N GLU A 95 -35.13 -23.82 -18.00
CA GLU A 95 -34.70 -22.47 -18.39
C GLU A 95 -33.38 -22.52 -19.19
N MET A 96 -32.44 -23.36 -18.75
CA MET A 96 -31.19 -23.62 -19.49
C MET A 96 -31.48 -24.21 -20.88
N LYS A 97 -32.41 -25.17 -20.97
CA LYS A 97 -32.80 -25.74 -22.26
C LYS A 97 -33.44 -24.70 -23.17
N ALA A 98 -34.38 -23.90 -22.66
CA ALA A 98 -35.05 -22.87 -23.43
C ALA A 98 -34.06 -21.81 -23.97
N ALA A 99 -33.13 -21.35 -23.13
CA ALA A 99 -32.13 -20.35 -23.51
C ALA A 99 -31.11 -20.86 -24.54
N LEU A 100 -30.86 -22.17 -24.59
CA LEU A 100 -29.93 -22.77 -25.56
C LEU A 100 -30.65 -23.20 -26.85
N ASP A 101 -31.93 -23.57 -26.79
CA ASP A 101 -32.72 -23.90 -27.99
C ASP A 101 -32.91 -22.67 -28.89
N THR A 102 -32.97 -21.45 -28.34
CA THR A 102 -33.02 -20.20 -29.12
C THR A 102 -31.74 -19.93 -29.92
N LEU A 103 -30.60 -20.50 -29.49
CA LEU A 103 -29.32 -20.35 -30.17
C LEU A 103 -29.14 -21.27 -31.36
N ASP A 104 -30.00 -22.27 -31.50
CA ASP A 104 -29.95 -23.23 -32.61
C ASP A 104 -31.29 -23.27 -33.36
N PRO A 105 -31.76 -22.14 -33.94
CA PRO A 105 -33.07 -22.05 -34.58
C PRO A 105 -33.21 -22.98 -35.79
N ASN A 106 -32.09 -23.37 -36.39
CA ASN A 106 -32.03 -24.28 -37.54
C ASN A 106 -31.81 -25.75 -37.14
N GLY A 107 -31.64 -26.06 -35.85
CA GLY A 107 -31.45 -27.42 -35.35
C GLY A 107 -30.16 -28.10 -35.86
N THR A 108 -29.05 -27.37 -35.90
CA THR A 108 -27.72 -27.84 -36.33
C THR A 108 -27.05 -28.72 -35.28
N TYR A 109 -27.22 -28.40 -34.00
CA TYR A 109 -26.64 -29.13 -32.87
C TYR A 109 -27.69 -29.95 -32.11
N GLN A 110 -28.95 -29.46 -32.07
CA GLN A 110 -30.12 -30.07 -31.44
C GLN A 110 -29.88 -30.52 -30.00
N LEU A 111 -30.13 -29.63 -29.04
CA LEU A 111 -30.04 -29.95 -27.62
C LEU A 111 -31.16 -30.91 -27.20
N GLN A 112 -30.82 -32.15 -26.87
CA GLN A 112 -31.77 -33.21 -26.53
C GLN A 112 -32.11 -33.24 -25.04
N GLU A 113 -31.08 -33.16 -24.19
CA GLU A 113 -31.25 -33.32 -22.74
C GLU A 113 -30.46 -32.26 -21.99
N VAL A 114 -31.08 -31.72 -20.93
CA VAL A 114 -30.44 -30.86 -19.94
C VAL A 114 -30.82 -31.40 -18.57
N THR A 115 -29.82 -31.64 -17.72
CA THR A 115 -30.03 -32.02 -16.32
C THR A 115 -29.28 -31.04 -15.43
N ALA A 116 -29.94 -30.53 -14.39
CA ALA A 116 -29.28 -29.78 -13.33
C ALA A 116 -28.93 -30.76 -12.20
N SER A 117 -27.63 -30.96 -11.94
CA SER A 117 -27.17 -31.94 -10.95
C SER A 117 -27.04 -31.33 -9.55
N VAL A 118 -26.49 -30.12 -9.48
CA VAL A 118 -26.36 -29.28 -8.27
C VAL A 118 -26.48 -27.80 -8.67
N PRO A 119 -26.77 -26.87 -7.75
CA PRO A 119 -26.76 -25.44 -8.06
C PRO A 119 -25.47 -25.02 -8.78
N GLY A 120 -25.61 -24.28 -9.89
CA GLY A 120 -24.46 -23.90 -10.71
C GLY A 120 -23.84 -25.03 -11.57
N CYS A 121 -24.47 -26.21 -11.69
CA CYS A 121 -23.97 -27.29 -12.53
C CYS A 121 -25.06 -27.91 -13.41
N TRP A 122 -24.80 -27.96 -14.72
CA TRP A 122 -25.70 -28.53 -15.72
C TRP A 122 -24.95 -29.53 -16.62
N LEU A 123 -25.64 -30.61 -16.98
CA LEU A 123 -25.19 -31.60 -17.95
C LEU A 123 -26.06 -31.49 -19.19
N LEU A 124 -25.42 -31.23 -20.34
CA LEU A 124 -26.07 -31.08 -21.63
C LEU A 124 -25.75 -32.26 -22.55
N ARG A 125 -26.75 -32.75 -23.26
CA ARG A 125 -26.58 -33.71 -24.35
C ARG A 125 -27.19 -33.16 -25.63
N PHE A 126 -26.39 -33.19 -26.68
CA PHE A 126 -26.79 -32.79 -28.03
C PHE A 126 -26.95 -34.03 -28.91
N ALA A 127 -27.76 -33.92 -29.97
CA ALA A 127 -27.89 -34.98 -30.96
C ALA A 127 -26.63 -35.10 -31.83
N ASN A 128 -25.92 -33.99 -32.02
CA ASN A 128 -24.70 -33.94 -32.82
C ASN A 128 -23.55 -34.67 -32.11
N THR A 129 -22.87 -35.55 -32.84
CA THR A 129 -21.74 -36.36 -32.34
C THR A 129 -20.38 -35.68 -32.55
N GLY A 130 -20.33 -34.61 -33.35
CA GLY A 130 -19.14 -33.78 -33.60
C GLY A 130 -18.79 -32.84 -32.44
N ALA A 131 -17.74 -32.04 -32.62
CA ALA A 131 -17.35 -31.01 -31.65
C ALA A 131 -18.37 -29.86 -31.64
N ILE A 132 -18.80 -29.46 -30.45
CA ILE A 132 -19.78 -28.39 -30.26
C ILE A 132 -19.04 -27.15 -29.76
N PRO A 133 -19.08 -26.02 -30.48
CA PRO A 133 -18.36 -24.79 -30.12
C PRO A 133 -19.09 -24.01 -29.02
N LEU A 134 -19.49 -24.68 -27.93
CA LEU A 134 -20.15 -24.06 -26.80
C LEU A 134 -19.14 -23.19 -26.04
N ALA A 135 -19.44 -21.90 -25.94
CA ALA A 135 -18.57 -20.93 -25.26
C ALA A 135 -19.38 -19.94 -24.43
N VAL A 136 -18.72 -19.34 -23.45
CA VAL A 136 -19.25 -18.25 -22.64
C VAL A 136 -19.23 -16.96 -23.47
N ALA A 137 -20.35 -16.25 -23.50
CA ALA A 137 -20.47 -14.97 -24.21
C ALA A 137 -20.37 -13.78 -23.26
N ALA A 138 -21.04 -13.83 -22.10
CA ALA A 138 -20.91 -12.85 -21.03
C ALA A 138 -20.99 -13.54 -19.66
N ASN A 139 -20.39 -12.91 -18.64
CA ASN A 139 -20.37 -13.40 -17.28
C ASN A 139 -20.28 -12.23 -16.28
N THR A 140 -21.26 -12.13 -15.40
CA THR A 140 -21.38 -11.13 -14.33
C THR A 140 -21.62 -11.76 -12.95
N LEU A 141 -21.30 -13.05 -12.80
CA LEU A 141 -21.51 -13.83 -11.57
C LEU A 141 -20.78 -13.22 -10.36
N GLN A 142 -21.43 -13.31 -9.19
CA GLN A 142 -20.94 -12.80 -7.91
C GLN A 142 -21.09 -13.87 -6.80
N PRO A 143 -20.06 -14.11 -5.96
CA PRO A 143 -18.68 -13.64 -6.07
C PRO A 143 -18.05 -13.99 -7.43
N GLU A 144 -16.98 -13.30 -7.83
CA GLU A 144 -16.34 -13.50 -9.15
C GLU A 144 -16.13 -15.00 -9.41
N SER A 145 -16.71 -15.50 -10.48
CA SER A 145 -16.80 -16.92 -10.80
C SER A 145 -16.59 -17.14 -12.29
N PHE A 146 -16.09 -18.32 -12.66
CA PHE A 146 -15.96 -18.74 -14.05
C PHE A 146 -17.03 -19.77 -14.42
N VAL A 147 -17.43 -19.76 -15.68
CA VAL A 147 -18.27 -20.80 -16.27
C VAL A 147 -17.33 -21.79 -16.97
N ARG A 148 -17.08 -22.94 -16.34
CA ARG A 148 -16.26 -24.01 -16.91
C ARG A 148 -17.12 -24.92 -17.77
N ILE A 149 -16.69 -25.16 -19.01
CA ILE A 149 -17.34 -26.08 -19.94
C ILE A 149 -16.39 -27.26 -20.19
N ARG A 150 -16.86 -28.49 -19.94
CA ARG A 150 -16.09 -29.71 -20.16
C ARG A 150 -16.91 -30.71 -20.97
N ALA A 151 -16.34 -31.25 -22.03
CA ALA A 151 -16.91 -32.40 -22.73
C ALA A 151 -16.33 -33.71 -22.18
N PHE A 152 -17.16 -34.73 -22.01
CA PHE A 152 -16.73 -36.08 -21.65
C PHE A 152 -17.66 -37.13 -22.24
N GLU A 153 -17.19 -38.36 -22.35
CA GLU A 153 -18.00 -39.50 -22.77
C GLU A 153 -18.30 -40.40 -21.58
N GLN A 154 -19.57 -40.78 -21.43
CA GLN A 154 -20.02 -41.73 -20.42
C GLN A 154 -21.03 -42.68 -21.05
N SER A 155 -20.77 -43.99 -20.93
CA SER A 155 -21.64 -45.04 -21.47
C SER A 155 -21.96 -44.88 -22.97
N GLY A 156 -20.98 -44.46 -23.77
CA GLY A 156 -21.13 -44.24 -25.22
C GLY A 156 -21.92 -42.99 -25.61
N ARG A 157 -22.22 -42.09 -24.65
CA ARG A 157 -22.90 -40.82 -24.88
C ARG A 157 -21.95 -39.66 -24.56
N ARG A 158 -21.93 -38.65 -25.42
CA ARG A 158 -21.13 -37.43 -25.24
C ARG A 158 -21.92 -36.38 -24.47
N TRP A 159 -21.39 -35.97 -23.33
CA TRP A 159 -21.97 -34.97 -22.43
C TRP A 159 -21.12 -33.70 -22.40
N HIS A 160 -21.77 -32.57 -22.16
CA HIS A 160 -21.11 -31.31 -21.86
C HIS A 160 -21.52 -30.86 -20.46
N GLU A 161 -20.57 -30.82 -19.54
CA GLU A 161 -20.74 -30.24 -18.21
C GLU A 161 -20.50 -28.73 -18.29
N ILE A 162 -21.49 -27.97 -17.84
CA ILE A 162 -21.33 -26.57 -17.47
C ILE A 162 -21.27 -26.51 -15.96
N ARG A 163 -20.18 -25.98 -15.41
CA ARG A 163 -20.01 -25.82 -13.98
C ARG A 163 -19.54 -24.42 -13.65
N LEU A 164 -20.26 -23.76 -12.74
CA LEU A 164 -19.85 -22.49 -12.16
C LEU A 164 -18.83 -22.78 -11.06
N ILE A 165 -17.68 -22.13 -11.13
CA ILE A 165 -16.59 -22.25 -10.15
C ILE A 165 -16.21 -20.86 -9.65
N GLN A 166 -16.14 -20.65 -8.34
CA GLN A 166 -15.68 -19.37 -7.80
C GLN A 166 -14.19 -19.18 -8.05
N THR A 167 -13.80 -17.94 -8.30
CA THR A 167 -12.38 -17.57 -8.36
C THR A 167 -11.77 -17.74 -6.97
N PRO A 168 -10.66 -18.48 -6.81
CA PRO A 168 -9.98 -18.56 -5.53
C PRO A 168 -9.43 -17.19 -5.11
N VAL A 169 -9.45 -16.90 -3.81
CA VAL A 169 -8.93 -15.62 -3.28
C VAL A 169 -7.41 -15.56 -3.29
N VAL A 170 -6.75 -16.73 -3.29
CA VAL A 170 -5.30 -16.89 -3.48
C VAL A 170 -5.08 -18.10 -4.37
N PHE A 171 -4.19 -18.00 -5.35
CA PHE A 171 -3.80 -19.14 -6.17
C PHE A 171 -2.38 -19.02 -6.71
N THR A 172 -1.80 -20.16 -7.05
CA THR A 172 -0.59 -20.25 -7.86
C THR A 172 -0.70 -21.46 -8.78
N GLY A 173 -0.23 -21.29 -10.01
CA GLY A 173 -0.05 -22.38 -10.98
C GLY A 173 1.42 -22.64 -11.30
N THR A 174 2.33 -21.98 -10.58
CA THR A 174 3.76 -22.09 -10.76
C THR A 174 4.35 -22.88 -9.61
N TYR A 175 5.21 -23.83 -9.94
CA TYR A 175 5.96 -24.63 -8.98
C TYR A 175 7.36 -24.86 -9.54
N GLU A 176 8.28 -25.21 -8.67
CA GLU A 176 9.60 -25.70 -9.04
C GLU A 176 9.97 -26.91 -8.20
N ARG A 177 10.95 -27.68 -8.69
CA ARG A 177 11.58 -28.73 -7.89
C ARG A 177 12.87 -28.18 -7.32
N VAL A 178 12.88 -27.95 -6.02
CA VAL A 178 14.07 -27.46 -5.31
C VAL A 178 14.88 -28.66 -4.84
N LEU A 179 16.12 -28.78 -5.32
CA LEU A 179 17.05 -29.80 -4.85
C LEU A 179 17.61 -29.40 -3.48
N PRO A 180 17.71 -30.34 -2.52
CA PRO A 180 18.39 -30.08 -1.26
C PRO A 180 19.88 -29.79 -1.52
N PRO A 181 20.56 -29.05 -0.61
CA PRO A 181 22.00 -28.85 -0.71
C PRO A 181 22.75 -30.18 -0.78
N PRO A 182 23.83 -30.30 -1.58
CA PRO A 182 24.66 -31.51 -1.59
C PRO A 182 25.44 -31.66 -0.27
N PRO A 183 25.90 -32.87 0.06
CA PRO A 183 26.83 -33.06 1.16
C PRO A 183 28.14 -32.30 0.92
N THR A 184 28.76 -31.83 1.99
CA THR A 184 29.99 -31.04 1.93
C THR A 184 31.03 -31.54 2.92
N ILE A 185 32.30 -31.21 2.68
CA ILE A 185 33.37 -31.47 3.63
C ILE A 185 34.00 -30.15 4.09
N THR A 186 34.18 -30.04 5.39
CA THR A 186 34.88 -28.92 6.04
C THR A 186 36.02 -29.45 6.90
N ARG A 187 37.07 -28.65 7.06
CA ARG A 187 38.15 -29.00 7.99
C ARG A 187 37.80 -28.53 9.39
N ILE A 188 37.82 -29.44 10.36
CA ILE A 188 37.64 -29.12 11.79
C ILE A 188 39.00 -28.86 12.44
N ARG A 189 40.00 -29.68 12.10
CA ARG A 189 41.35 -29.58 12.67
C ARG A 189 42.39 -30.00 11.63
N SER A 190 43.43 -29.19 11.44
CA SER A 190 44.57 -29.56 10.60
C SER A 190 45.50 -30.51 11.35
N GLY A 191 46.04 -31.51 10.66
CA GLY A 191 47.09 -32.35 11.23
C GLY A 191 48.36 -31.54 11.49
N ASN A 192 49.07 -31.82 12.58
CA ASN A 192 50.36 -31.20 12.90
C ASN A 192 51.19 -32.10 13.82
N SER A 193 52.51 -32.05 13.66
CA SER A 193 53.48 -32.75 14.50
C SER A 193 54.55 -31.79 14.99
N GLN A 194 54.77 -31.77 16.31
CA GLN A 194 55.84 -31.00 16.95
C GLN A 194 56.58 -31.87 17.97
N GLY A 195 57.76 -32.36 17.59
CA GLY A 195 58.50 -33.32 18.42
C GLY A 195 57.75 -34.65 18.53
N ASP A 196 57.58 -35.14 19.76
CA ASP A 196 56.81 -36.37 20.06
C ASP A 196 55.29 -36.13 20.13
N PHE A 197 54.83 -34.87 20.03
CA PHE A 197 53.40 -34.54 20.04
C PHE A 197 52.85 -34.55 18.63
N GLN A 198 51.86 -35.40 18.43
CA GLN A 198 51.18 -35.58 17.16
C GLN A 198 49.69 -35.31 17.33
N VAL A 199 49.14 -34.48 16.44
CA VAL A 199 47.70 -34.19 16.37
C VAL A 199 47.21 -34.55 14.98
N ASP A 200 46.23 -35.45 14.95
CA ASP A 200 45.67 -35.95 13.69
C ASP A 200 44.68 -34.96 13.08
N GLU A 201 44.62 -34.96 11.74
CA GLU A 201 43.68 -34.15 10.97
C GLU A 201 42.27 -34.69 11.16
N ILE A 202 41.31 -33.78 11.36
CA ILE A 202 39.88 -34.10 11.38
C ILE A 202 39.16 -33.24 10.34
N GLN A 203 38.45 -33.92 9.44
CA GLN A 203 37.54 -33.29 8.49
C GLN A 203 36.11 -33.77 8.78
N ALA A 204 35.13 -32.88 8.69
CA ALA A 204 33.73 -33.19 8.89
C ALA A 204 33.01 -33.29 7.54
N LEU A 205 32.44 -34.47 7.28
CA LEU A 205 31.42 -34.67 6.26
C LEU A 205 30.06 -34.25 6.84
N ILE A 206 29.42 -33.30 6.17
CA ILE A 206 28.13 -32.75 6.52
C ILE A 206 27.12 -33.26 5.49
N VAL A 207 26.19 -34.11 5.91
CA VAL A 207 25.12 -34.64 5.04
C VAL A 207 23.81 -33.98 5.46
N PRO A 208 23.25 -33.04 4.67
CA PRO A 208 21.98 -32.39 5.03
C PRO A 208 20.88 -33.41 5.28
N SER A 209 20.06 -33.18 6.32
CA SER A 209 18.98 -34.11 6.71
C SER A 209 17.90 -34.28 5.63
N ASN A 210 17.82 -33.36 4.68
CA ASN A 210 16.92 -33.41 3.54
C ASN A 210 17.59 -33.88 2.24
N PHE A 211 18.89 -34.19 2.24
CA PHE A 211 19.57 -34.76 1.08
C PHE A 211 19.10 -36.20 0.87
N ASN A 212 18.64 -36.52 -0.34
CA ASN A 212 18.26 -37.89 -0.68
C ASN A 212 18.90 -38.27 -2.01
N GLY A 213 19.91 -39.14 -1.93
CA GLY A 213 20.77 -39.48 -3.05
C GLY A 213 22.00 -40.24 -2.60
N THR A 214 22.92 -40.44 -3.54
CA THR A 214 24.17 -41.15 -3.28
C THR A 214 25.37 -40.33 -3.72
N TYR A 215 26.50 -40.51 -3.04
CA TYR A 215 27.70 -39.70 -3.25
C TYR A 215 28.98 -40.52 -3.10
N TYR A 216 30.07 -39.97 -3.62
CA TYR A 216 31.43 -40.45 -3.41
C TYR A 216 32.24 -39.41 -2.64
N LEU A 217 33.16 -39.88 -1.81
CA LEU A 217 34.24 -39.05 -1.29
C LEU A 217 35.46 -39.25 -2.17
N ALA A 218 36.09 -38.16 -2.58
CA ALA A 218 37.32 -38.18 -3.34
C ALA A 218 38.46 -37.57 -2.53
N TRP A 219 39.59 -38.27 -2.54
CA TRP A 219 40.80 -37.85 -1.84
C TRP A 219 42.02 -38.37 -2.57
N ASN A 220 42.96 -37.48 -2.89
CA ASN A 220 44.23 -37.81 -3.56
C ASN A 220 44.06 -38.71 -4.81
N PHE A 221 43.17 -38.31 -5.71
CA PHE A 221 42.81 -39.01 -6.97
C PHE A 221 42.16 -40.40 -6.79
N ARG A 222 41.75 -40.76 -5.57
CA ARG A 222 40.97 -41.98 -5.28
C ARG A 222 39.56 -41.60 -4.90
N THR A 223 38.62 -42.51 -5.14
CA THR A 223 37.21 -42.35 -4.81
C THR A 223 36.75 -43.53 -3.97
N THR A 224 35.87 -43.28 -3.00
CA THR A 224 35.23 -44.35 -2.24
C THR A 224 34.30 -45.19 -3.13
N LYS A 225 33.80 -46.31 -2.59
CA LYS A 225 32.54 -46.88 -3.08
C LYS A 225 31.38 -45.91 -2.83
N LEU A 226 30.25 -46.17 -3.47
CA LEU A 226 29.05 -45.36 -3.35
C LEU A 226 28.54 -45.36 -1.89
N LEU A 227 28.23 -44.17 -1.38
CA LEU A 227 27.66 -43.95 -0.04
C LEU A 227 26.25 -43.38 -0.15
N GLY A 228 25.35 -43.83 0.73
CA GLY A 228 23.98 -43.35 0.89
C GLY A 228 23.78 -42.52 2.17
N ILE A 229 22.55 -42.05 2.40
CA ILE A 229 22.19 -41.28 3.60
C ILE A 229 22.15 -42.15 4.87
N ASP A 230 21.79 -43.43 4.75
CA ASP A 230 21.71 -44.35 5.88
C ASP A 230 23.07 -44.96 6.27
N ASP A 231 24.14 -44.65 5.54
CA ASP A 231 25.47 -45.14 5.84
C ASP A 231 26.02 -44.47 7.10
N GLY A 232 26.17 -45.28 8.16
CA GLY A 232 26.74 -44.86 9.43
C GLY A 232 28.27 -44.74 9.42
N PRO A 233 28.86 -44.36 10.57
CA PRO A 233 30.30 -44.13 10.69
C PRO A 233 31.14 -45.34 10.24
N ASP A 234 30.72 -46.56 10.58
CA ASP A 234 31.44 -47.79 10.20
C ASP A 234 31.45 -48.02 8.69
N GLN A 235 30.32 -47.79 8.03
CA GLN A 235 30.17 -47.92 6.58
C GLN A 235 31.02 -46.89 5.83
N ILE A 236 31.02 -45.65 6.32
CA ILE A 236 31.84 -44.56 5.76
C ILE A 236 33.33 -44.85 5.96
N ALA A 237 33.75 -45.27 7.16
CA ALA A 237 35.14 -45.64 7.45
C ALA A 237 35.61 -46.81 6.57
N ALA A 238 34.77 -47.84 6.40
CA ALA A 238 35.07 -48.96 5.52
C ALA A 238 35.21 -48.52 4.06
N ALA A 239 34.35 -47.61 3.58
CA ALA A 239 34.42 -47.08 2.22
C ALA A 239 35.69 -46.24 1.97
N LEU A 240 36.12 -45.46 2.95
CA LEU A 240 37.35 -44.66 2.90
C LEU A 240 38.60 -45.52 2.90
N ASN A 241 38.69 -46.51 3.78
CA ASN A 241 39.85 -47.41 3.84
C ASN A 241 39.93 -48.33 2.62
N ALA A 242 38.80 -48.73 2.04
CA ALA A 242 38.74 -49.53 0.81
C ALA A 242 39.29 -48.80 -0.44
N MET A 243 39.56 -47.49 -0.36
CA MET A 243 40.30 -46.77 -1.41
C MET A 243 41.75 -47.31 -1.55
N PHE A 244 42.26 -48.06 -0.58
CA PHE A 244 43.62 -48.60 -0.53
C PHE A 244 43.61 -50.13 -0.55
N ALA A 245 44.47 -50.73 -1.38
CA ALA A 245 44.56 -52.18 -1.56
C ALA A 245 45.54 -52.87 -0.58
N ASP A 246 46.16 -52.11 0.33
CA ASP A 246 47.21 -52.59 1.24
C ASP A 246 46.68 -53.03 2.62
N GLY A 247 45.37 -52.87 2.87
CA GLY A 247 44.71 -53.32 4.10
C GLY A 247 45.03 -52.49 5.36
N ALA A 248 45.77 -51.38 5.23
CA ALA A 248 46.07 -50.50 6.36
C ALA A 248 44.88 -49.59 6.70
N THR A 249 44.63 -49.39 8.00
CA THR A 249 43.57 -48.47 8.48
C THR A 249 44.13 -47.07 8.60
N ARG A 250 43.57 -46.13 7.83
CA ARG A 250 43.98 -44.72 7.72
C ARG A 250 42.90 -43.75 8.14
N PHE A 251 41.63 -44.19 8.08
CA PHE A 251 40.49 -43.36 8.42
C PHE A 251 39.68 -44.04 9.52
N THR A 252 39.35 -43.27 10.55
CA THR A 252 38.30 -43.64 11.51
C THR A 252 37.21 -42.58 11.46
N VAL A 253 35.95 -42.98 11.62
CA VAL A 253 34.81 -42.07 11.49
C VAL A 253 33.97 -42.14 12.75
N SER A 254 33.52 -40.98 13.21
CA SER A 254 32.63 -40.85 14.37
C SER A 254 31.52 -39.84 14.06
N ASN A 255 30.34 -40.00 14.67
CA ASN A 255 29.23 -39.07 14.52
C ASN A 255 28.92 -38.41 15.87
N PRO A 256 29.73 -37.46 16.34
CA PRO A 256 29.49 -36.80 17.62
C PRO A 256 28.26 -35.88 17.59
N GLU A 257 27.81 -35.47 16.40
CA GLU A 257 26.65 -34.59 16.19
C GLU A 257 25.74 -35.17 15.08
N PRO A 258 24.40 -34.93 15.13
CA PRO A 258 23.49 -35.38 14.07
C PRO A 258 23.87 -34.76 12.72
N ASN A 259 23.86 -35.56 11.64
CA ASN A 259 24.21 -35.14 10.27
C ASN A 259 25.70 -34.83 10.01
N TYR A 260 26.56 -35.03 11.01
CA TYR A 260 28.01 -34.85 10.89
C TYR A 260 28.74 -36.17 11.08
N ALA A 261 29.62 -36.49 10.14
CA ALA A 261 30.58 -37.58 10.23
C ALA A 261 31.99 -37.02 10.27
N TYR A 262 32.65 -37.11 11.43
CA TYR A 262 34.01 -36.65 11.65
C TYR A 262 34.97 -37.75 11.24
N ILE A 263 35.76 -37.47 10.21
CA ILE A 263 36.75 -38.34 9.61
C ILE A 263 38.12 -37.96 10.18
N ASP A 264 38.67 -38.84 11.02
CA ASP A 264 39.99 -38.70 11.61
C ASP A 264 41.03 -39.46 10.77
N PHE A 265 42.12 -38.76 10.43
CA PHE A 265 43.21 -39.25 9.58
C PHE A 265 44.32 -39.82 10.46
N GLY A 266 44.23 -41.12 10.72
CA GLY A 266 45.17 -41.88 11.53
C GLY A 266 46.18 -42.71 10.73
N GLY A 267 46.90 -43.60 11.43
CA GLY A 267 47.88 -44.50 10.82
C GLY A 267 49.01 -43.74 10.13
N ASP A 268 49.30 -44.08 8.87
CA ASP A 268 50.37 -43.45 8.07
C ASP A 268 50.11 -41.96 7.73
N LEU A 269 48.88 -41.48 7.93
CA LEU A 269 48.47 -40.10 7.60
C LEU A 269 48.44 -39.19 8.84
N ALA A 270 48.64 -39.78 10.01
CA ALA A 270 48.56 -39.16 11.30
C ALA A 270 49.60 -38.03 11.43
N GLY A 271 49.27 -36.95 12.15
CA GLY A 271 50.20 -35.85 12.42
C GLY A 271 50.57 -34.91 11.28
N THR A 272 50.05 -35.12 10.08
CA THR A 272 50.41 -34.31 8.91
C THR A 272 49.19 -33.60 8.33
N PRO A 273 49.31 -32.34 7.87
CA PRO A 273 48.23 -31.67 7.18
C PRO A 273 47.84 -32.44 5.91
N GLN A 274 46.57 -32.75 5.75
CA GLN A 274 46.04 -33.50 4.61
C GLN A 274 45.24 -32.58 3.67
N PRO A 275 45.20 -32.85 2.36
CA PRO A 275 44.28 -32.14 1.46
C PRO A 275 42.81 -32.34 1.89
N LEU A 276 41.99 -31.30 1.71
CA LEU A 276 40.56 -31.38 1.96
C LEU A 276 39.94 -32.39 1.00
N MET A 277 39.19 -33.36 1.53
CA MET A 277 38.40 -34.28 0.71
C MET A 277 37.31 -33.52 -0.04
N THR A 278 36.92 -34.02 -1.20
CA THR A 278 35.81 -33.47 -1.97
C THR A 278 34.65 -34.46 -2.04
N VAL A 279 33.43 -33.93 -2.06
CA VAL A 279 32.22 -34.73 -2.29
C VAL A 279 31.84 -34.62 -3.76
N THR A 280 31.59 -35.76 -4.40
CA THR A 280 31.00 -35.81 -5.74
C THR A 280 29.66 -36.54 -5.65
N VAL A 281 28.57 -35.83 -5.94
CA VAL A 281 27.23 -36.44 -5.94
C VAL A 281 27.06 -37.30 -7.19
N HIS A 282 26.61 -38.54 -6.99
CA HIS A 282 26.38 -39.50 -8.06
C HIS A 282 24.93 -39.49 -8.54
N SER A 283 23.99 -39.54 -7.61
CA SER A 283 22.56 -39.47 -7.90
C SER A 283 21.85 -38.49 -6.97
N PHE A 284 20.84 -37.80 -7.52
CA PHE A 284 19.87 -37.00 -6.78
C PHE A 284 18.48 -37.59 -7.00
N GLN A 285 17.67 -37.65 -5.95
CA GLN A 285 16.22 -37.79 -6.14
C GLN A 285 15.62 -36.48 -6.70
N PRO A 286 14.44 -36.54 -7.36
CA PRO A 286 13.72 -35.36 -7.80
C PRO A 286 13.55 -34.36 -6.65
N GLY A 287 13.86 -33.08 -6.90
CA GLY A 287 13.71 -32.04 -5.88
C GLY A 287 12.28 -31.95 -5.32
N VAL A 288 12.16 -31.39 -4.11
CA VAL A 288 10.87 -31.20 -3.43
C VAL A 288 10.04 -30.18 -4.21
N LEU A 289 8.75 -30.46 -4.36
CA LEU A 289 7.83 -29.54 -5.05
C LEU A 289 7.62 -28.31 -4.17
N THR A 290 8.07 -27.16 -4.63
CA THR A 290 7.94 -25.89 -3.92
C THR A 290 7.08 -24.93 -4.72
N PHE A 291 6.16 -24.26 -4.05
CA PHE A 291 5.34 -23.20 -4.64
C PHE A 291 5.06 -22.09 -3.62
N THR A 292 4.82 -20.88 -4.11
CA THR A 292 4.56 -19.71 -3.26
C THR A 292 3.10 -19.26 -3.40
N LEU A 293 2.44 -19.09 -2.27
CA LEU A 293 1.13 -18.46 -2.15
C LEU A 293 1.32 -17.00 -1.75
N ASP A 294 0.89 -16.10 -2.62
CA ASP A 294 0.89 -14.65 -2.36
C ASP A 294 -0.41 -14.25 -1.67
N LEU A 295 -0.33 -13.85 -0.40
CA LEU A 295 -1.47 -13.40 0.41
C LEU A 295 -1.69 -11.89 0.29
N ALA A 296 -0.89 -11.14 -0.47
CA ALA A 296 -1.08 -9.71 -0.75
C ALA A 296 -2.08 -9.47 -1.91
N ARG A 297 -3.14 -10.28 -1.98
CA ARG A 297 -4.15 -10.25 -3.05
C ARG A 297 -5.31 -9.32 -2.66
N ALA A 298 -5.79 -8.53 -3.62
CA ALA A 298 -6.92 -7.62 -3.40
C ALA A 298 -8.22 -8.38 -3.10
N GLU A 299 -8.36 -9.59 -3.66
CA GLU A 299 -9.48 -10.49 -3.48
C GLU A 299 -9.55 -10.99 -2.03
N LEU A 300 -8.41 -11.43 -1.48
CA LEU A 300 -8.29 -11.82 -0.08
C LEU A 300 -8.51 -10.63 0.87
N ALA A 301 -7.93 -9.46 0.56
CA ALA A 301 -8.17 -8.23 1.31
C ALA A 301 -9.66 -7.80 1.28
N SER A 302 -10.36 -8.06 0.17
CA SER A 302 -11.80 -7.81 0.06
C SER A 302 -12.61 -8.79 0.91
N ALA A 303 -12.24 -10.08 0.94
CA ALA A 303 -12.90 -11.09 1.76
C ALA A 303 -12.73 -10.80 3.27
N LEU A 304 -11.57 -10.31 3.69
CA LEU A 304 -11.24 -9.92 5.06
C LEU A 304 -11.67 -8.48 5.43
N ARG A 305 -12.40 -7.76 4.56
CA ARG A 305 -12.76 -6.35 4.81
C ARG A 305 -13.63 -6.17 6.06
N ASN A 306 -14.58 -7.08 6.27
CA ASN A 306 -15.60 -6.98 7.31
C ASN A 306 -15.45 -8.03 8.42
N VAL A 307 -14.43 -8.89 8.35
CA VAL A 307 -14.18 -9.97 9.31
C VAL A 307 -12.70 -9.95 9.71
N ALA A 308 -12.41 -10.24 10.99
CA ALA A 308 -11.02 -10.24 11.49
C ALA A 308 -10.21 -11.43 10.98
N GLN A 309 -10.87 -12.56 10.77
CA GLN A 309 -10.31 -13.78 10.20
C GLN A 309 -11.35 -14.48 9.33
N ILE A 310 -10.88 -15.29 8.38
CA ILE A 310 -11.72 -16.14 7.53
C ILE A 310 -11.10 -17.52 7.42
N GLU A 311 -11.93 -18.55 7.50
CA GLU A 311 -11.52 -19.93 7.24
C GLU A 311 -11.94 -20.30 5.81
N LEU A 312 -10.97 -20.74 5.00
CA LEU A 312 -11.18 -21.07 3.59
C LEU A 312 -10.55 -22.42 3.22
N PRO A 313 -11.10 -23.16 2.25
CA PRO A 313 -10.47 -24.38 1.77
C PRO A 313 -9.14 -24.09 1.08
N PHE A 314 -8.07 -24.73 1.54
CA PHE A 314 -6.78 -24.83 0.86
C PHE A 314 -6.72 -26.16 0.11
N GLU A 315 -6.54 -26.09 -1.20
CA GLU A 315 -6.54 -27.23 -2.12
C GLU A 315 -5.28 -27.22 -2.98
N VAL A 316 -4.70 -28.40 -3.19
CA VAL A 316 -3.63 -28.62 -4.16
C VAL A 316 -4.05 -29.72 -5.14
N GLU A 317 -4.02 -29.36 -6.42
CA GLU A 317 -4.28 -30.24 -7.56
C GLU A 317 -3.00 -30.39 -8.38
N LEU A 318 -2.75 -31.58 -8.92
CA LEU A 318 -1.69 -31.79 -9.89
C LEU A 318 -2.17 -32.58 -11.11
N GLU A 319 -1.45 -32.39 -12.20
CA GLU A 319 -1.52 -33.22 -13.39
C GLU A 319 -0.28 -34.12 -13.42
N MET A 320 -0.50 -35.44 -13.34
CA MET A 320 0.57 -36.43 -13.50
C MET A 320 0.60 -37.01 -14.90
N VAL A 321 1.79 -37.41 -15.33
CA VAL A 321 2.05 -38.15 -16.57
C VAL A 321 2.81 -39.44 -16.28
N ASP A 322 2.79 -40.38 -17.22
CA ASP A 322 3.32 -41.73 -16.98
C ASP A 322 4.86 -41.77 -16.88
N ASN A 323 5.56 -40.85 -17.55
CA ASN A 323 7.02 -40.72 -17.47
C ASN A 323 7.47 -39.24 -17.54
N ASP A 324 8.71 -38.95 -17.15
CA ASP A 324 9.26 -37.59 -17.13
C ASP A 324 9.38 -36.94 -18.52
N GLN A 325 9.54 -37.74 -19.58
CA GLN A 325 9.66 -37.23 -20.95
C GLN A 325 8.33 -36.64 -21.43
N ASP A 326 7.22 -37.23 -21.00
CA ASP A 326 5.85 -36.78 -21.30
C ASP A 326 5.46 -35.51 -20.53
N ALA A 327 6.22 -35.12 -19.49
CA ALA A 327 5.95 -33.90 -18.74
C ALA A 327 6.17 -32.64 -19.61
N ALA A 328 7.05 -32.73 -20.61
CA ALA A 328 7.33 -31.64 -21.54
C ALA A 328 6.44 -31.64 -22.81
N ASP A 329 5.70 -32.73 -23.08
CA ASP A 329 4.85 -32.87 -24.27
C ASP A 329 3.37 -32.62 -23.94
N PRO A 330 2.78 -31.47 -24.33
CA PRO A 330 1.38 -31.15 -24.05
C PRO A 330 0.39 -32.03 -24.84
N THR A 331 0.84 -32.84 -25.79
CA THR A 331 -0.03 -33.71 -26.60
C THR A 331 -0.36 -35.04 -25.91
N VAL A 332 0.43 -35.45 -24.92
CA VAL A 332 0.16 -36.64 -24.11
C VAL A 332 -0.88 -36.29 -23.03
N PRO A 333 -2.01 -37.00 -22.94
CA PRO A 333 -3.03 -36.70 -21.94
C PRO A 333 -2.53 -37.02 -20.53
N GLY A 334 -2.51 -36.02 -19.64
CA GLY A 334 -2.19 -36.20 -18.23
C GLY A 334 -3.42 -36.54 -17.39
N ARG A 335 -3.19 -37.07 -16.18
CA ARG A 335 -4.24 -37.38 -15.20
C ARG A 335 -4.27 -36.30 -14.10
N LEU A 336 -5.39 -35.61 -13.97
CA LEU A 336 -5.64 -34.66 -12.89
C LEU A 336 -6.02 -35.36 -11.58
N ILE A 337 -5.34 -35.01 -10.49
CA ILE A 337 -5.57 -35.53 -9.14
C ILE A 337 -5.55 -34.37 -8.14
N THR A 338 -6.60 -34.28 -7.33
CA THR A 338 -6.61 -33.47 -6.11
C THR A 338 -5.88 -34.22 -5.01
N LEU A 339 -4.78 -33.65 -4.51
CA LEU A 339 -3.95 -34.28 -3.48
C LEU A 339 -4.59 -34.16 -2.09
N PHE A 340 -5.08 -32.98 -1.76
CA PHE A 340 -5.82 -32.74 -0.52
C PHE A 340 -6.68 -31.48 -0.64
N GLN A 341 -7.67 -31.41 0.25
CA GLN A 341 -8.43 -30.20 0.54
C GLN A 341 -8.54 -30.08 2.06
N LYS A 342 -8.13 -28.95 2.63
CA LYS A 342 -8.13 -28.74 4.09
C LYS A 342 -8.44 -27.27 4.42
N PRO A 343 -9.25 -26.97 5.44
CA PRO A 343 -9.45 -25.58 5.84
C PRO A 343 -8.14 -24.96 6.35
N ILE A 344 -7.91 -23.71 5.98
CA ILE A 344 -6.85 -22.85 6.51
C ILE A 344 -7.45 -21.54 6.98
N THR A 345 -6.96 -21.02 8.10
CA THR A 345 -7.39 -19.73 8.65
C THR A 345 -6.46 -18.64 8.17
N ILE A 346 -7.02 -17.54 7.67
CA ILE A 346 -6.28 -16.34 7.33
C ILE A 346 -6.84 -15.18 8.15
N GLU A 347 -5.96 -14.45 8.82
CA GLU A 347 -6.30 -13.26 9.58
C GLU A 347 -5.93 -11.98 8.82
N ARG A 348 -6.69 -10.92 9.08
CA ARG A 348 -6.39 -9.57 8.59
C ARG A 348 -5.14 -9.05 9.29
N GLU A 349 -4.31 -8.29 8.58
CA GLU A 349 -3.26 -7.48 9.20
C GLU A 349 -3.91 -6.54 10.23
N LEU A 350 -3.80 -6.88 11.51
CA LEU A 350 -4.20 -6.00 12.60
C LEU A 350 -3.14 -4.90 12.67
N ILE A 351 -3.50 -3.73 12.14
CA ILE A 351 -2.78 -2.48 12.35
C ILE A 351 -2.94 -2.17 13.85
N TRP A 352 -2.04 -2.72 14.66
CA TRP A 352 -1.76 -2.47 16.08
C TRP A 352 -2.91 -2.84 17.03
N ASP A 353 -2.70 -3.80 17.94
CA ASP A 353 -3.65 -4.20 19.00
C ASP A 353 -4.14 -3.00 19.84
N GLU A 354 -3.35 -1.93 19.90
CA GLU A 354 -3.64 -0.66 20.59
C GLU A 354 -4.86 0.11 20.00
N LEU A 355 -5.28 -0.22 18.77
CA LEU A 355 -6.45 0.36 18.09
C LEU A 355 -7.68 -0.56 18.11
N ALA A 356 -7.59 -1.74 18.73
CA ALA A 356 -8.71 -2.68 18.83
C ALA A 356 -9.74 -2.26 19.91
N ASP A 357 -9.31 -1.52 20.92
CA ASP A 357 -10.20 -0.88 21.90
C ASP A 357 -10.46 0.58 21.50
N ILE A 358 -11.71 1.05 21.61
CA ILE A 358 -12.07 2.47 21.43
C ILE A 358 -11.29 3.26 22.49
N PRO A 359 -10.21 3.98 22.14
CA PRO A 359 -9.57 4.83 23.12
C PRO A 359 -10.51 6.02 23.30
N ALA A 360 -10.79 6.41 24.55
CA ALA A 360 -11.54 7.62 24.86
C ALA A 360 -10.70 8.85 24.49
N ILE A 361 -10.49 9.06 23.20
CA ILE A 361 -9.76 10.20 22.65
C ILE A 361 -10.75 11.34 22.58
N ASP A 362 -10.62 12.26 23.52
CA ASP A 362 -11.28 13.57 23.47
C ASP A 362 -10.57 14.42 22.40
N TRP A 363 -11.07 14.34 21.16
CA TRP A 363 -10.56 15.10 20.01
C TRP A 363 -10.61 16.62 20.19
N MET A 364 -11.30 17.12 21.22
CA MET A 364 -11.34 18.55 21.56
C MET A 364 -10.21 18.98 22.51
N ARG A 365 -9.40 18.03 23.01
CA ARG A 365 -8.19 18.33 23.79
C ARG A 365 -6.93 17.96 22.98
N PRO A 366 -6.01 18.92 22.75
CA PRO A 366 -4.71 18.59 22.17
C PRO A 366 -3.96 17.62 23.11
N PRO A 367 -3.13 16.71 22.57
CA PRO A 367 -2.45 15.68 23.34
C PRO A 367 -1.59 16.32 24.44
N GLN A 368 -1.95 16.08 25.70
CA GLN A 368 -1.13 16.46 26.85
C GLN A 368 -0.31 15.25 27.33
N PRO A 369 0.88 15.46 27.92
CA PRO A 369 1.69 14.41 28.51
C PRO A 369 0.89 13.65 29.57
N ARG A 370 0.89 12.32 29.50
CA ARG A 370 0.00 11.45 30.27
C ARG A 370 0.41 11.26 31.73
N ASP A 371 1.60 11.65 32.18
CA ASP A 371 1.99 11.59 33.60
C ASP A 371 3.08 12.61 33.98
N TYR A 372 2.97 13.12 35.21
CA TYR A 372 3.92 14.02 35.86
C TYR A 372 5.16 13.23 36.32
N ILE A 373 6.35 13.74 36.01
CA ILE A 373 7.62 13.17 36.46
C ILE A 373 7.69 13.30 38.00
N PRO A 374 7.96 12.22 38.77
CA PRO A 374 8.21 12.33 40.20
C PRO A 374 9.47 13.18 40.45
N PHE A 375 9.32 14.22 41.28
CA PHE A 375 10.38 15.16 41.62
C PHE A 375 11.13 14.72 42.88
N THR A 376 12.42 15.03 42.95
CA THR A 376 13.29 14.79 44.11
C THR A 376 13.45 16.06 44.94
N ARG A 377 14.04 15.94 46.13
CA ARG A 377 14.30 17.03 47.09
C ARG A 377 15.05 18.24 46.51
N ASP A 378 15.70 18.06 45.36
CA ASP A 378 16.59 19.06 44.76
C ASP A 378 15.93 19.85 43.60
N GLN A 379 14.65 19.62 43.32
CA GLN A 379 13.89 20.39 42.32
C GLN A 379 13.10 21.53 42.99
N ILE A 380 13.53 22.77 42.75
CA ILE A 380 12.92 24.00 43.30
C ILE A 380 11.99 24.63 42.26
N ILE A 381 10.71 24.79 42.63
CA ILE A 381 9.78 25.70 41.96
C ILE A 381 10.24 27.14 42.24
N THR A 382 10.50 27.92 41.19
CA THR A 382 10.73 29.36 41.34
C THR A 382 9.40 30.06 41.66
N GLY A 383 9.24 30.48 42.92
CA GLY A 383 8.15 31.32 43.42
C GLY A 383 7.10 30.56 44.23
N ALA A 384 7.11 30.68 45.56
CA ALA A 384 6.09 30.10 46.44
C ALA A 384 4.71 30.74 46.17
N GLN A 385 3.70 29.93 45.87
CA GLN A 385 2.30 30.38 45.65
C GLN A 385 1.38 30.17 46.87
N HIS A 386 1.98 29.79 48.00
CA HIS A 386 1.26 29.58 49.25
C HIS A 386 2.10 30.06 50.45
N TYR A 387 1.42 30.57 51.47
CA TYR A 387 1.97 30.97 52.76
C TYR A 387 1.24 30.18 53.85
N ILE A 388 1.99 29.60 54.78
CA ILE A 388 1.42 28.88 55.93
C ILE A 388 2.09 29.40 57.18
N SER A 389 1.29 29.74 58.19
CA SER A 389 1.78 30.14 59.51
C SER A 389 0.88 29.63 60.62
N VAL A 390 1.47 29.41 61.79
CA VAL A 390 0.75 29.12 63.02
C VAL A 390 0.54 30.45 63.74
N ILE A 391 -0.68 30.68 64.24
CA ILE A 391 -1.08 31.93 64.89
C ILE A 391 -1.79 31.69 66.22
N GLY A 392 -1.81 32.75 67.01
CA GLY A 392 -2.42 32.81 68.34
C GLY A 392 -1.34 33.06 69.39
N ASP A 393 -1.50 34.11 70.18
CA ASP A 393 -0.60 34.48 71.27
C ASP A 393 -1.30 34.44 72.64
N GLY A 394 -2.57 34.02 72.66
CA GLY A 394 -3.42 33.99 73.85
C GLY A 394 -3.87 35.35 74.36
N ALA A 395 -3.54 36.46 73.69
CA ALA A 395 -3.76 37.81 74.20
C ALA A 395 -4.40 38.77 73.19
N ARG A 396 -4.04 38.70 71.90
CA ARG A 396 -4.52 39.60 70.86
C ARG A 396 -5.66 38.96 70.07
N SER A 397 -6.75 39.70 69.91
CA SER A 397 -7.86 39.32 69.02
C SER A 397 -7.63 39.74 67.57
N SER A 398 -6.63 40.58 67.28
CA SER A 398 -6.26 41.01 65.93
C SER A 398 -4.86 40.52 65.60
N ILE A 399 -4.70 39.76 64.52
CA ILE A 399 -3.44 39.14 64.12
C ILE A 399 -3.12 39.54 62.68
N GLN A 400 -2.02 40.26 62.50
CA GLN A 400 -1.47 40.61 61.19
C GLN A 400 -0.54 39.49 60.68
N LEU A 401 -0.68 39.15 59.40
CA LEU A 401 0.09 38.14 58.69
C LEU A 401 0.68 38.73 57.40
N ASP A 402 2.02 38.83 57.35
CA ASP A 402 2.74 39.29 56.17
C ASP A 402 3.09 38.10 55.27
N HIS A 403 2.26 37.85 54.25
CA HIS A 403 2.40 36.71 53.35
C HIS A 403 3.34 36.98 52.15
N ASN A 404 3.57 38.25 51.78
CA ASN A 404 4.50 38.67 50.72
C ASN A 404 4.31 37.99 49.34
N LEU A 405 3.07 37.59 49.02
CA LEU A 405 2.76 36.87 47.78
C LEU A 405 2.43 37.79 46.59
N GLY A 406 2.47 39.11 46.78
CA GLY A 406 2.33 40.12 45.72
C GLY A 406 0.93 40.22 45.11
N THR A 407 -0.10 39.70 45.76
CA THR A 407 -1.50 39.76 45.31
C THR A 407 -2.49 39.67 46.47
N SER A 408 -3.59 40.43 46.39
CA SER A 408 -4.75 40.31 47.29
C SER A 408 -5.77 39.25 46.84
N ALA A 409 -5.58 38.64 45.66
CA ALA A 409 -6.44 37.57 45.15
C ALA A 409 -6.04 36.22 45.78
N LEU A 410 -6.52 35.99 47.00
CA LEU A 410 -6.12 34.85 47.83
C LEU A 410 -7.30 34.05 48.38
N HIS A 411 -7.05 32.77 48.61
CA HIS A 411 -7.90 31.85 49.35
C HIS A 411 -7.26 31.62 50.72
N LEU A 412 -7.98 31.96 51.79
CA LEU A 412 -7.52 31.78 53.16
C LEU A 412 -8.33 30.68 53.86
N THR A 413 -7.64 29.80 54.55
CA THR A 413 -8.26 28.78 55.42
C THR A 413 -7.62 28.85 56.80
N VAL A 414 -8.44 29.03 57.84
CA VAL A 414 -8.04 28.95 59.24
C VAL A 414 -8.55 27.64 59.82
N ARG A 415 -7.70 26.91 60.55
CA ARG A 415 -8.10 25.70 61.28
C ARG A 415 -7.41 25.61 62.64
N GLU A 416 -7.95 24.82 63.55
CA GLU A 416 -7.30 24.54 64.83
C GLU A 416 -6.00 23.72 64.62
N ASN A 417 -4.95 24.05 65.38
CA ASN A 417 -3.64 23.43 65.30
C ASN A 417 -3.55 22.15 66.16
N GLN A 418 -4.40 21.17 65.87
CA GLN A 418 -4.44 19.86 66.53
C GLN A 418 -4.80 18.75 65.54
N ALA A 419 -4.61 17.48 65.92
CA ALA A 419 -4.75 16.31 65.03
C ALA A 419 -6.14 16.19 64.37
N ASP A 420 -7.20 16.52 65.10
CA ASP A 420 -8.59 16.58 64.61
C ASP A 420 -9.13 18.02 64.56
N GLY A 421 -8.24 19.00 64.33
CA GLY A 421 -8.58 20.41 64.39
C GLY A 421 -9.60 20.81 63.32
N ARG A 422 -10.74 21.38 63.75
CA ARG A 422 -11.77 21.80 62.80
C ARG A 422 -11.30 23.03 62.01
N ARG A 423 -11.83 23.17 60.79
CA ARG A 423 -11.76 24.43 60.04
C ARG A 423 -12.70 25.44 60.69
N LEU A 424 -12.22 26.67 60.91
CA LEU A 424 -13.07 27.78 61.33
C LEU A 424 -13.90 28.25 60.13
N LEU A 425 -15.16 28.56 60.40
CA LEU A 425 -16.07 29.12 59.41
C LEU A 425 -15.80 30.61 59.23
N ASP A 426 -16.14 31.14 58.05
CA ASP A 426 -15.86 32.54 57.68
C ASP A 426 -16.63 33.57 58.54
N ASN A 427 -17.53 33.14 59.42
CA ASN A 427 -18.24 33.98 60.39
C ASN A 427 -17.62 33.98 61.80
N GLU A 428 -16.55 33.21 62.02
CA GLU A 428 -15.85 33.11 63.32
C GLU A 428 -14.67 34.07 63.44
N PHE A 429 -14.32 34.75 62.35
CA PHE A 429 -13.30 35.78 62.26
C PHE A 429 -13.66 36.74 61.11
N GLU A 430 -13.23 37.99 61.19
CA GLU A 430 -13.28 38.94 60.09
C GLU A 430 -11.91 39.00 59.39
N LEU A 431 -11.95 39.19 58.07
CA LEU A 431 -10.79 39.16 57.21
C LEU A 431 -10.60 40.52 56.53
N HIS A 432 -9.44 41.13 56.72
CA HIS A 432 -9.07 42.39 56.09
C HIS A 432 -7.81 42.25 55.23
N PHE A 433 -7.80 42.94 54.09
CA PHE A 433 -6.69 42.96 53.12
C PHE A 433 -6.03 44.34 53.10
N PRO A 434 -5.18 44.68 54.08
CA PRO A 434 -4.54 46.00 54.13
C PRO A 434 -3.62 46.28 52.94
N SER A 435 -3.02 45.24 52.33
CA SER A 435 -2.21 45.38 51.11
C SER A 435 -2.17 44.06 50.30
N ASN A 436 -1.47 44.06 49.16
CA ASN A 436 -1.25 42.85 48.35
C ASN A 436 -0.27 41.84 48.99
N ASN A 437 0.33 42.16 50.14
CA ASN A 437 1.31 41.32 50.81
C ASN A 437 0.92 40.97 52.25
N GLU A 438 -0.21 41.48 52.74
CA GLU A 438 -0.59 41.44 54.14
C GLU A 438 -2.07 41.12 54.30
N VAL A 439 -2.39 40.34 55.32
CA VAL A 439 -3.74 39.98 55.73
C VAL A 439 -3.88 40.19 57.24
N VAL A 440 -5.01 40.73 57.69
CA VAL A 440 -5.35 40.83 59.12
C VAL A 440 -6.57 39.97 59.41
N LEU A 441 -6.46 39.16 60.46
CA LEU A 441 -7.54 38.33 61.00
C LEU A 441 -8.00 38.91 62.34
N ASP A 442 -9.27 39.31 62.39
CA ASP A 442 -9.91 39.87 63.57
C ASP A 442 -10.90 38.86 64.17
N PHE A 443 -10.59 38.36 65.36
CA PHE A 443 -11.44 37.45 66.12
C PHE A 443 -12.37 38.23 67.05
N PRO A 444 -13.56 37.68 67.40
CA PRO A 444 -14.49 38.34 68.30
C PRO A 444 -13.84 38.83 69.62
N ALA A 445 -14.25 40.02 70.06
CA ALA A 445 -13.69 40.65 71.25
C ALA A 445 -13.90 39.76 72.50
N GLY A 446 -12.80 39.43 73.19
CA GLY A 446 -12.82 38.57 74.39
C GLY A 446 -12.48 37.09 74.15
N SER A 447 -12.25 36.68 72.90
CA SER A 447 -11.81 35.32 72.56
C SER A 447 -10.55 35.32 71.68
N PRO A 448 -9.39 35.80 72.17
CA PRO A 448 -8.14 35.70 71.43
C PRO A 448 -7.76 34.23 71.21
N PRO A 449 -7.24 33.84 70.04
CA PRO A 449 -6.75 32.49 69.82
C PRO A 449 -5.65 32.14 70.83
N ALA A 450 -5.71 30.93 71.39
CA ALA A 450 -4.69 30.43 72.32
C ALA A 450 -3.30 30.41 71.65
N LEU A 451 -2.24 30.39 72.46
CA LEU A 451 -0.87 30.32 71.96
C LEU A 451 -0.71 29.15 70.97
N ASP A 452 -0.29 29.47 69.74
CA ASP A 452 -0.13 28.55 68.62
C ASP A 452 -1.38 27.70 68.27
N GLY A 453 -2.56 28.17 68.68
CA GLY A 453 -3.81 27.40 68.65
C GLY A 453 -4.42 27.23 67.26
N LEU A 454 -4.02 28.04 66.27
CA LEU A 454 -4.59 28.01 64.92
C LEU A 454 -3.49 27.93 63.84
N VAL A 455 -3.81 27.34 62.70
CA VAL A 455 -3.00 27.34 61.49
C VAL A 455 -3.74 28.09 60.40
N VAL A 456 -3.04 29.01 59.74
CA VAL A 456 -3.54 29.75 58.58
C VAL A 456 -2.79 29.28 57.35
N THR A 457 -3.55 28.89 56.32
CA THR A 457 -3.04 28.61 54.98
C THR A 457 -3.61 29.62 54.00
N ILE A 458 -2.73 30.34 53.32
CA ILE A 458 -3.05 31.31 52.27
C ILE A 458 -2.55 30.72 50.94
N SER A 459 -3.44 30.57 49.97
CA SER A 459 -3.11 30.22 48.58
C SER A 459 -3.50 31.36 47.65
N THR A 460 -2.71 31.60 46.60
CA THR A 460 -2.97 32.72 45.67
C THR A 460 -3.39 32.26 44.29
N ALA A 461 -4.30 33.01 43.66
CA ALA A 461 -4.59 32.89 42.23
C ALA A 461 -3.73 33.90 41.43
N GLY A 462 -2.70 33.40 40.73
CA GLY A 462 -1.91 34.18 39.76
C GLY A 462 -1.07 35.33 40.35
N PRO A 463 0.00 35.05 41.12
CA PRO A 463 0.90 36.10 41.60
C PRO A 463 1.64 36.77 40.42
N ALA A 464 1.93 38.06 40.53
CA ALA A 464 2.60 38.85 39.48
C ALA A 464 3.98 38.29 39.07
N SER A 465 4.57 37.39 39.86
CA SER A 465 5.79 36.65 39.54
C SER A 465 5.61 35.54 38.49
N ALA A 466 4.38 35.06 38.27
CA ALA A 466 4.09 33.97 37.34
C ALA A 466 4.00 34.41 35.87
N PHE A 467 3.88 35.73 35.63
CA PHE A 467 3.73 36.28 34.28
C PHE A 467 4.61 37.52 34.11
N GLN A 468 5.93 37.32 33.94
CA GLN A 468 6.82 38.36 33.43
C GLN A 468 7.56 37.89 32.18
N ASN A 469 7.61 38.79 31.20
CA ASN A 469 8.58 38.70 30.10
C ASN A 469 9.98 38.92 30.69
N HIS A 470 10.91 38.02 30.43
CA HIS A 470 12.31 38.21 30.79
C HIS A 470 13.20 38.10 29.54
N THR A 471 14.29 38.85 29.55
CA THR A 471 15.33 38.84 28.51
C THR A 471 16.64 38.38 29.14
N HIS A 472 17.42 37.59 28.41
CA HIS A 472 18.77 37.19 28.81
C HIS A 472 19.80 38.17 28.23
N THR A 473 20.79 38.55 29.03
CA THR A 473 21.97 39.26 28.53
C THR A 473 22.96 38.25 27.92
N ILE A 474 23.78 38.65 26.94
CA ILE A 474 24.73 37.75 26.25
C ILE A 474 25.65 37.01 27.25
N ALA A 475 26.08 37.70 28.32
CA ALA A 475 26.94 37.13 29.36
C ALA A 475 26.27 35.99 30.17
N GLN A 476 24.94 35.92 30.16
CA GLN A 476 24.20 34.86 30.87
C GLN A 476 24.10 33.57 30.05
N ILE A 477 24.47 33.59 28.76
CA ILE A 477 24.45 32.42 27.88
C ILE A 477 25.90 31.97 27.65
N ILE A 478 26.31 30.92 28.38
CA ILE A 478 27.68 30.37 28.31
C ILE A 478 28.01 30.02 26.85
N GLY A 479 29.11 30.57 26.34
CA GLY A 479 29.61 30.33 24.98
C GLY A 479 29.04 31.23 23.88
N LEU A 480 27.99 32.03 24.15
CA LEU A 480 27.42 32.93 23.14
C LEU A 480 28.37 34.10 22.82
N GLN A 481 29.05 34.64 23.83
CA GLN A 481 30.05 35.70 23.65
C GLN A 481 31.20 35.23 22.74
N ASP A 482 31.69 34.00 22.97
CA ASP A 482 32.79 33.42 22.20
C ASP A 482 32.38 33.14 20.76
N ALA A 483 31.16 32.64 20.55
CA ALA A 483 30.60 32.42 19.22
C ALA A 483 30.45 33.74 18.42
N LEU A 484 29.98 34.80 19.07
CA LEU A 484 29.86 36.12 18.46
C LEU A 484 31.23 36.74 18.15
N PHE A 485 32.21 36.59 19.03
CA PHE A 485 33.58 37.02 18.75
C PHE A 485 34.23 36.24 17.61
N ALA A 486 34.00 34.92 17.54
CA ALA A 486 34.49 34.11 16.43
C ALA A 486 33.88 34.53 15.08
N LEU A 487 32.57 34.84 15.06
CA LEU A 487 31.91 35.39 13.86
C LEU A 487 32.42 36.78 13.50
N GLY A 488 32.62 37.66 14.49
CA GLY A 488 33.20 38.98 14.29
C GLY A 488 34.61 38.93 13.71
N ALA A 489 35.45 38.01 14.20
CA ALA A 489 36.80 37.81 13.67
C ALA A 489 36.79 37.28 12.22
N ARG A 490 35.87 36.36 11.89
CA ARG A 490 35.69 35.88 10.51
C ARG A 490 35.19 36.99 9.58
N LEU A 491 34.28 37.83 10.06
CA LEU A 491 33.78 38.97 9.29
C LEU A 491 34.87 40.01 9.05
N ALA A 492 35.64 40.38 10.08
CA ALA A 492 36.77 41.29 9.93
C ALA A 492 37.82 40.77 8.95
N ALA A 493 38.11 39.46 8.96
CA ALA A 493 39.02 38.83 7.99
C ALA A 493 38.48 38.88 6.55
N ILE A 494 37.15 38.82 6.36
CA ILE A 494 36.52 39.00 5.05
C ILE A 494 36.54 40.47 4.63
N GLU A 495 36.27 41.39 5.56
CA GLU A 495 36.28 42.84 5.31
C GLU A 495 37.68 43.35 4.96
N ASP A 496 38.73 42.83 5.60
CA ASP A 496 40.14 43.14 5.25
C ASP A 496 40.56 42.62 3.87
N LEU A 497 39.87 41.61 3.33
CA LEU A 497 40.10 41.07 1.99
C LEU A 497 39.36 41.85 0.89
N LEU A 498 38.47 42.79 1.25
CA LEU A 498 37.75 43.63 0.30
C LEU A 498 38.54 44.92 0.03
N PRO A 499 38.88 45.26 -1.23
CA PRO A 499 39.58 46.51 -1.54
C PRO A 499 38.69 47.74 -1.25
N THR A 500 39.31 48.83 -0.77
CA THR A 500 38.75 50.12 -0.34
C THR A 500 38.08 50.98 -1.44
N VAL A 501 37.58 50.36 -2.50
CA VAL A 501 36.77 51.02 -3.53
C VAL A 501 35.32 50.66 -3.24
N GLN A 502 34.45 51.65 -3.01
CA GLN A 502 33.01 51.41 -2.93
C GLN A 502 32.58 50.60 -4.16
N PRO A 503 31.92 49.44 -4.00
CA PRO A 503 31.33 48.78 -5.14
C PRO A 503 30.29 49.72 -5.71
N THR A 504 30.53 50.19 -6.93
CA THR A 504 29.49 50.73 -7.80
C THR A 504 28.31 49.77 -7.70
N LEU A 505 27.11 50.30 -7.37
CA LEU A 505 25.86 49.54 -7.43
C LEU A 505 25.90 48.70 -8.71
N PRO A 506 25.78 47.36 -8.63
CA PRO A 506 25.77 46.55 -9.83
C PRO A 506 24.67 47.08 -10.72
N ALA A 507 25.01 47.29 -11.99
CA ALA A 507 24.02 47.56 -13.03
C ALA A 507 22.84 46.59 -12.85
N ALA A 508 21.62 47.12 -13.01
CA ALA A 508 20.38 46.34 -12.91
C ALA A 508 20.62 44.94 -13.48
N ASN A 509 20.44 43.91 -12.66
CA ASN A 509 20.66 42.54 -13.05
C ASN A 509 19.72 42.26 -14.24
N THR A 510 20.24 42.32 -15.47
CA THR A 510 19.51 42.07 -16.73
C THR A 510 19.27 40.58 -16.97
N GLN A 511 19.55 39.76 -15.96
CA GLN A 511 19.21 38.35 -15.96
C GLN A 511 17.69 38.24 -15.79
N PRO A 512 16.97 37.68 -16.78
CA PRO A 512 15.54 37.45 -16.63
C PRO A 512 15.30 36.52 -15.44
N LEU A 513 14.28 36.81 -14.64
CA LEU A 513 13.85 35.90 -13.58
C LEU A 513 13.28 34.66 -14.23
N GLN A 514 13.94 33.51 -14.08
CA GLN A 514 13.48 32.24 -14.61
C GLN A 514 12.84 31.39 -13.52
N ILE A 515 11.62 30.94 -13.77
CA ILE A 515 10.89 29.98 -12.96
C ILE A 515 10.84 28.69 -13.76
N GLN A 516 11.59 27.69 -13.29
CA GLN A 516 11.56 26.36 -13.88
C GLN A 516 10.43 25.56 -13.25
N LEU A 517 9.48 25.13 -14.09
CA LEU A 517 8.39 24.27 -13.66
C LEU A 517 8.84 22.80 -13.82
N PRO A 518 8.60 21.94 -12.82
CA PRO A 518 9.03 20.55 -12.90
C PRO A 518 8.26 19.80 -13.99
N ASP A 519 8.97 18.97 -14.76
CA ASP A 519 8.35 18.05 -15.69
C ASP A 519 7.45 17.06 -14.93
N LYS A 520 6.28 16.75 -15.50
CA LYS A 520 5.31 15.81 -14.93
C LYS A 520 4.91 14.78 -15.98
N THR A 521 4.96 13.51 -15.61
CA THR A 521 4.48 12.41 -16.44
C THR A 521 3.57 11.51 -15.61
N GLU A 522 2.40 11.18 -16.14
CA GLU A 522 1.44 10.28 -15.49
C GLU A 522 0.76 9.39 -16.56
N VAL A 523 0.33 8.21 -16.12
CA VAL A 523 -0.65 7.39 -16.83
C VAL A 523 -1.87 7.20 -15.96
N PHE A 524 -3.05 7.52 -16.50
CA PHE A 524 -4.31 7.46 -15.75
C PHE A 524 -5.47 6.91 -16.60
N PRO A 525 -6.36 6.07 -16.05
CA PRO A 525 -6.34 5.52 -14.69
C PRO A 525 -5.27 4.42 -14.53
N GLY A 526 -4.38 4.58 -13.54
CA GLY A 526 -3.29 3.64 -13.33
C GLY A 526 -2.08 4.28 -12.67
N LYS A 527 -0.97 3.56 -12.66
CA LYS A 527 0.36 4.08 -12.28
C LYS A 527 1.38 3.54 -13.25
N LEU A 528 2.39 4.34 -13.57
CA LEU A 528 3.55 3.86 -14.30
C LEU A 528 4.32 2.83 -13.43
N PRO A 529 4.76 1.70 -14.01
CA PRO A 529 5.67 0.78 -13.33
C PRO A 529 6.94 1.49 -12.88
N ALA A 530 7.57 1.00 -11.80
CA ALA A 530 8.88 1.48 -11.39
C ALA A 530 9.90 1.28 -12.52
N GLY A 531 10.63 2.33 -12.89
CA GLY A 531 11.61 2.30 -13.98
C GLY A 531 11.05 2.47 -15.40
N PHE A 532 9.75 2.79 -15.54
CA PHE A 532 9.16 3.08 -16.85
C PHE A 532 9.77 4.35 -17.48
N ASP A 533 10.40 4.21 -18.65
CA ASP A 533 10.86 5.35 -19.44
C ASP A 533 9.72 5.86 -20.35
N PRO A 534 9.21 7.09 -20.14
CA PRO A 534 8.17 7.67 -20.99
C PRO A 534 8.55 7.77 -22.47
N LYS A 535 9.85 7.83 -22.78
CA LYS A 535 10.35 7.85 -24.16
C LYS A 535 10.17 6.51 -24.86
N SER A 536 10.06 5.40 -24.10
CA SER A 536 9.86 4.05 -24.66
C SER A 536 8.52 3.90 -25.41
N LEU A 537 7.51 4.72 -25.09
CA LEU A 537 6.20 4.74 -25.78
C LEU A 537 6.29 5.25 -27.23
N SER A 538 7.32 6.04 -27.55
CA SER A 538 7.52 6.61 -28.88
C SER A 538 8.25 5.66 -29.85
N SER A 539 8.89 4.60 -29.32
CA SER A 539 9.52 3.56 -30.12
C SER A 539 8.56 2.38 -30.29
N SER A 540 8.30 1.97 -31.53
CA SER A 540 7.51 0.77 -31.88
C SER A 540 8.07 -0.56 -31.33
N THR A 541 9.12 -0.50 -30.51
CA THR A 541 9.85 -1.59 -29.86
C THR A 541 9.62 -1.68 -28.35
N ALA A 542 8.57 -1.05 -27.80
CA ALA A 542 8.20 -1.21 -26.39
C ALA A 542 7.97 -2.70 -26.03
N THR A 543 9.00 -3.33 -25.48
CA THR A 543 9.02 -4.70 -24.99
C THR A 543 8.28 -4.73 -23.66
N THR A 544 7.02 -5.19 -23.68
CA THR A 544 6.22 -5.93 -22.65
C THR A 544 6.53 -5.83 -21.15
N THR A 545 7.29 -4.85 -20.66
CA THR A 545 7.49 -4.55 -19.26
C THR A 545 6.20 -3.88 -18.75
N ALA A 546 5.26 -4.73 -18.33
CA ALA A 546 4.05 -4.47 -17.56
C ALA A 546 3.36 -3.11 -17.80
N MET A 547 2.87 -2.85 -19.02
CA MET A 547 1.92 -1.75 -19.25
C MET A 547 0.73 -1.87 -18.26
N PRO A 548 0.25 -0.77 -17.66
CA PRO A 548 -0.90 -0.80 -16.76
C PRO A 548 -2.09 -1.44 -17.48
N ARG A 549 -2.84 -2.34 -16.81
CA ARG A 549 -4.05 -2.94 -17.41
C ARG A 549 -4.99 -1.82 -17.86
N ALA A 550 -5.64 -2.00 -19.01
CA ALA A 550 -6.60 -1.03 -19.53
C ALA A 550 -7.74 -0.77 -18.52
N ALA A 551 -7.76 0.44 -17.97
CA ALA A 551 -8.78 0.91 -17.04
C ALA A 551 -10.02 1.46 -17.78
N GLY A 552 -11.07 1.87 -17.06
CA GLY A 552 -12.29 2.36 -17.70
C GLY A 552 -12.21 3.85 -18.03
N LEU A 553 -12.37 4.20 -19.31
CA LEU A 553 -12.55 5.57 -19.76
C LEU A 553 -14.03 5.95 -19.56
N LEU A 554 -14.27 7.09 -18.90
CA LEU A 554 -15.61 7.57 -18.62
C LEU A 554 -16.03 8.64 -19.63
N PRO A 555 -17.25 8.56 -20.18
CA PRO A 555 -17.79 9.59 -21.06
C PRO A 555 -18.31 10.78 -20.26
N ALA A 556 -18.36 11.94 -20.91
CA ALA A 556 -19.22 13.02 -20.45
C ALA A 556 -20.70 12.65 -20.64
N ILE A 557 -21.57 13.29 -19.88
CA ILE A 557 -23.02 13.11 -20.00
C ILE A 557 -23.62 14.43 -20.49
N HIS A 558 -24.39 14.37 -21.58
CA HIS A 558 -24.91 15.54 -22.28
C HIS A 558 -26.44 15.59 -22.25
N ASN A 559 -27.00 16.81 -22.28
CA ASN A 559 -28.43 17.08 -22.49
C ASN A 559 -29.37 16.32 -21.54
N VAL A 560 -28.94 16.18 -20.28
CA VAL A 560 -29.65 15.40 -19.27
C VAL A 560 -30.22 16.31 -18.19
N THR A 561 -31.40 15.95 -17.69
CA THR A 561 -32.01 16.63 -16.53
C THR A 561 -31.34 16.14 -15.26
N VAL A 562 -30.91 17.07 -14.42
CA VAL A 562 -30.32 16.77 -13.10
C VAL A 562 -31.41 16.28 -12.14
N GLN A 563 -31.14 15.17 -11.48
CA GLN A 563 -32.04 14.58 -10.49
C GLN A 563 -31.43 14.69 -9.08
N PRO A 564 -32.22 14.77 -8.00
CA PRO A 564 -31.68 14.63 -6.65
C PRO A 564 -31.06 13.23 -6.48
N ILE A 565 -29.87 13.16 -5.87
CA ILE A 565 -29.25 11.88 -5.56
C ILE A 565 -29.98 11.18 -4.40
N ALA A 566 -30.21 9.88 -4.52
CA ALA A 566 -30.81 9.05 -3.48
C ALA A 566 -29.72 8.24 -2.75
N VAL A 567 -29.90 8.02 -1.44
CA VAL A 567 -29.03 7.19 -0.61
C VAL A 567 -29.88 6.06 -0.01
N PRO A 568 -29.49 4.77 -0.15
CA PRO A 568 -28.29 4.28 -0.82
C PRO A 568 -28.31 4.52 -2.34
N LEU A 569 -27.13 4.64 -2.96
CA LEU A 569 -27.01 4.87 -4.40
C LEU A 569 -27.64 3.71 -5.19
N PRO A 570 -28.50 3.99 -6.20
CA PRO A 570 -29.06 2.94 -7.02
C PRO A 570 -27.97 2.20 -7.82
N PRO A 571 -28.24 0.98 -8.31
CA PRO A 571 -27.29 0.26 -9.15
C PRO A 571 -26.81 1.11 -10.33
N ALA A 572 -25.51 1.06 -10.63
CA ALA A 572 -24.89 1.83 -11.71
C ALA A 572 -25.60 1.61 -13.06
N ALA A 573 -25.94 0.35 -13.36
CA ALA A 573 -26.67 -0.03 -14.58
C ALA A 573 -28.01 0.70 -14.76
N ALA A 574 -28.78 0.90 -13.68
CA ALA A 574 -30.07 1.61 -13.71
C ALA A 574 -29.92 3.14 -13.83
N SER A 575 -28.70 3.62 -13.60
CA SER A 575 -28.33 5.04 -13.55
C SER A 575 -27.50 5.47 -14.75
N ALA A 576 -27.32 4.59 -15.74
CA ALA A 576 -26.57 4.84 -16.96
C ALA A 576 -27.09 6.07 -17.72
N GLY A 577 -26.19 7.01 -18.03
CA GLY A 577 -26.47 8.24 -18.75
C GLY A 577 -27.30 9.28 -17.98
N LYS A 578 -27.48 9.09 -16.66
CA LYS A 578 -28.19 10.05 -15.79
C LYS A 578 -27.21 10.86 -14.95
N VAL A 579 -27.63 12.07 -14.58
CA VAL A 579 -26.89 12.98 -13.69
C VAL A 579 -27.70 13.26 -12.45
N PHE A 580 -27.03 13.19 -11.31
CA PHE A 580 -27.58 13.40 -9.99
C PHE A 580 -26.81 14.50 -9.26
N GLN A 581 -27.50 15.29 -8.45
CA GLN A 581 -26.90 16.31 -7.60
C GLN A 581 -27.03 15.93 -6.13
N ASN A 582 -25.95 16.11 -5.38
CA ASN A 582 -25.98 16.00 -3.93
C ASN A 582 -26.69 17.19 -3.30
N ASN A 583 -28.01 17.08 -3.14
CA ASN A 583 -28.82 18.10 -2.47
C ASN A 583 -28.84 17.93 -0.94
N THR A 584 -28.03 17.03 -0.39
CA THR A 584 -27.87 16.88 1.06
C THR A 584 -26.83 17.86 1.58
N ALA A 585 -26.90 18.22 2.86
CA ALA A 585 -25.91 19.08 3.51
C ALA A 585 -24.59 18.34 3.85
N THR A 586 -24.50 17.05 3.55
CA THR A 586 -23.39 16.17 3.92
C THR A 586 -22.66 15.62 2.70
N PRO A 587 -21.33 15.43 2.75
CA PRO A 587 -20.61 14.77 1.68
C PRO A 587 -21.08 13.31 1.50
N LEU A 588 -21.25 12.88 0.25
CA LEU A 588 -21.67 11.51 -0.10
C LEU A 588 -20.54 10.74 -0.74
N LEU A 589 -20.31 9.49 -0.31
CA LEU A 589 -19.28 8.65 -0.92
C LEU A 589 -19.77 8.15 -2.30
N VAL A 590 -19.07 8.56 -3.36
CA VAL A 590 -19.24 7.99 -4.69
C VAL A 590 -18.26 6.81 -4.81
N PRO A 591 -18.75 5.57 -4.95
CA PRO A 591 -17.89 4.40 -5.03
C PRO A 591 -17.03 4.47 -6.28
N GLY A 592 -15.73 4.20 -6.11
CA GLY A 592 -14.79 4.11 -7.23
C GLY A 592 -14.97 2.81 -8.02
N GLY A 593 -14.25 2.71 -9.13
CA GLY A 593 -14.21 1.50 -9.94
C GLY A 593 -13.51 1.72 -11.27
N LEU A 594 -13.26 0.63 -12.00
CA LEU A 594 -12.54 0.63 -13.28
C LEU A 594 -11.16 1.34 -13.20
N GLY A 595 -10.38 1.06 -12.16
CA GLY A 595 -9.03 1.64 -11.97
C GLY A 595 -8.98 2.94 -11.16
N ARG A 596 -10.11 3.40 -10.63
CA ARG A 596 -10.20 4.62 -9.77
C ARG A 596 -10.62 4.29 -8.35
N ARG A 597 -10.15 5.10 -7.39
CA ARG A 597 -10.57 5.07 -5.99
C ARG A 597 -11.90 5.81 -5.80
N GLY A 598 -12.68 5.42 -4.79
CA GLY A 598 -13.87 6.17 -4.39
C GLY A 598 -13.50 7.51 -3.77
N ALA A 599 -14.40 8.47 -3.86
CA ALA A 599 -14.19 9.81 -3.33
C ALA A 599 -15.52 10.43 -2.87
N TYR A 600 -15.42 11.35 -1.92
CA TYR A 600 -16.58 12.09 -1.45
C TYR A 600 -17.02 13.13 -2.49
N LEU A 601 -18.33 13.27 -2.60
CA LEU A 601 -19.04 14.28 -3.36
C LEU A 601 -19.63 15.28 -2.38
N GLU A 602 -19.06 16.48 -2.37
CA GLU A 602 -19.52 17.58 -1.52
C GLU A 602 -20.98 17.97 -1.77
N ALA A 603 -21.57 18.69 -0.81
CA ALA A 603 -22.90 19.27 -0.97
C ALA A 603 -22.94 20.17 -2.23
N GLY A 604 -23.98 20.00 -3.05
CA GLY A 604 -24.15 20.68 -4.33
C GLY A 604 -23.39 20.06 -5.51
N GLY A 605 -22.48 19.11 -5.28
CA GLY A 605 -21.72 18.43 -6.34
C GLY A 605 -22.57 17.48 -7.20
N PHE A 606 -22.06 17.15 -8.40
CA PHE A 606 -22.73 16.25 -9.34
C PHE A 606 -22.07 14.87 -9.43
N ALA A 607 -22.88 13.83 -9.63
CA ALA A 607 -22.43 12.47 -9.94
C ALA A 607 -23.28 11.87 -11.06
N GLY A 608 -22.72 10.92 -11.79
CA GLY A 608 -23.44 10.16 -12.80
C GLY A 608 -22.93 8.74 -12.90
N SER A 609 -23.50 8.00 -13.84
CA SER A 609 -23.05 6.64 -14.14
C SER A 609 -23.09 6.39 -15.65
N ASP A 610 -22.17 5.57 -16.14
CA ASP A 610 -22.14 5.07 -17.51
C ASP A 610 -22.75 3.65 -17.60
N GLY A 611 -23.36 3.19 -16.52
CA GLY A 611 -23.90 1.83 -16.37
C GLY A 611 -22.93 0.84 -15.74
N ARG A 612 -21.62 1.10 -15.79
CA ARG A 612 -20.60 0.23 -15.20
C ARG A 612 -20.27 0.65 -13.77
N VAL A 613 -20.06 1.94 -13.56
CA VAL A 613 -19.68 2.52 -12.26
C VAL A 613 -20.29 3.89 -12.05
N TRP A 614 -20.33 4.35 -10.80
CA TRP A 614 -20.60 5.73 -10.47
C TRP A 614 -19.33 6.57 -10.54
N TYR A 615 -19.46 7.85 -10.88
CA TYR A 615 -18.35 8.79 -10.91
C TYR A 615 -18.81 10.22 -10.72
N ARG A 616 -17.88 11.05 -10.27
CA ARG A 616 -18.11 12.47 -9.98
C ARG A 616 -18.00 13.31 -11.24
N LEU A 617 -18.84 14.33 -11.33
CA LEU A 617 -18.99 15.17 -12.50
C LEU A 617 -18.77 16.65 -12.15
N THR A 618 -18.16 17.38 -13.08
CA THR A 618 -18.09 18.83 -13.10
C THR A 618 -19.05 19.35 -14.17
N HIS A 619 -19.81 20.39 -13.81
CA HIS A 619 -20.72 21.06 -14.72
C HIS A 619 -20.08 22.35 -15.22
N VAL A 620 -20.11 22.56 -16.53
CA VAL A 620 -19.72 23.83 -17.14
C VAL A 620 -21.00 24.60 -17.39
N ALA A 621 -21.26 25.65 -16.60
CA ALA A 621 -22.53 26.37 -16.55
C ALA A 621 -23.04 26.86 -17.93
N ALA A 622 -22.13 27.18 -18.85
CA ALA A 622 -22.46 27.59 -20.22
C ALA A 622 -22.91 26.42 -21.14
N THR A 623 -22.92 25.19 -20.64
CA THR A 623 -23.25 23.97 -21.41
C THR A 623 -24.21 23.08 -20.65
N THR A 624 -24.86 22.16 -21.36
CA THR A 624 -25.66 21.06 -20.78
C THR A 624 -24.84 19.78 -20.61
N SER A 625 -23.52 19.93 -20.49
CA SER A 625 -22.54 18.84 -20.45
C SER A 625 -21.91 18.71 -19.08
N TYR A 626 -21.81 17.47 -18.62
CA TYR A 626 -21.21 17.11 -17.34
C TYR A 626 -20.02 16.22 -17.61
N PHE A 627 -18.84 16.64 -17.15
CA PHE A 627 -17.57 15.99 -17.47
C PHE A 627 -17.02 15.23 -16.26
N PRO A 628 -16.35 14.09 -16.45
CA PRO A 628 -15.78 13.33 -15.33
C PRO A 628 -14.63 14.08 -14.64
N THR A 629 -14.85 14.52 -13.40
CA THR A 629 -13.83 15.22 -12.59
C THR A 629 -12.55 14.44 -12.37
N ASP A 630 -12.63 13.10 -12.30
CA ASP A 630 -11.46 12.26 -12.02
C ASP A 630 -10.37 12.36 -13.10
N PHE A 631 -10.72 12.88 -14.28
CA PHE A 631 -9.81 13.09 -15.41
C PHE A 631 -9.25 14.52 -15.47
N GLU A 632 -9.70 15.44 -14.61
CA GLU A 632 -9.12 16.78 -14.55
C GLU A 632 -7.68 16.72 -14.01
N ARG A 633 -6.78 17.51 -14.61
CA ARG A 633 -5.37 17.59 -14.18
C ARG A 633 -4.91 19.02 -14.12
N GLU A 634 -4.33 19.41 -12.98
CA GLU A 634 -3.58 20.65 -12.87
C GLU A 634 -2.11 20.42 -13.28
N LEU A 635 -1.70 21.09 -14.36
CA LEU A 635 -0.35 20.97 -14.89
C LEU A 635 0.62 21.76 -14.01
N PHE A 636 0.29 23.01 -13.71
CA PHE A 636 1.04 23.87 -12.79
C PHE A 636 0.13 24.96 -12.21
N LEU A 637 0.58 25.55 -11.12
CA LEU A 637 0.05 26.77 -10.51
C LEU A 637 1.23 27.55 -9.91
N PHE A 638 1.30 28.86 -10.16
CA PHE A 638 2.24 29.74 -9.49
C PHE A 638 1.69 31.17 -9.38
N HIS A 639 2.25 31.92 -8.43
CA HIS A 639 1.87 33.30 -8.14
C HIS A 639 2.87 34.27 -8.74
N VAL A 640 2.38 35.41 -9.24
CA VAL A 640 3.17 36.52 -9.75
C VAL A 640 2.75 37.77 -8.98
N ASN A 641 3.72 38.47 -8.41
CA ASN A 641 3.48 39.73 -7.73
C ASN A 641 4.06 40.91 -8.52
N GLU A 642 3.68 42.12 -8.11
CA GLU A 642 4.05 43.36 -8.77
C GLU A 642 5.56 43.66 -8.76
N GLN A 643 6.32 43.07 -7.82
CA GLN A 643 7.76 43.24 -7.72
C GLN A 643 8.51 42.28 -8.66
N MET A 644 7.90 41.12 -8.95
CA MET A 644 8.36 40.17 -9.95
C MET A 644 8.13 40.70 -11.36
N LEU A 645 6.91 41.20 -11.66
CA LEU A 645 6.56 41.78 -12.96
C LEU A 645 6.46 43.32 -12.88
N ARG A 646 7.61 43.99 -13.02
CA ARG A 646 7.69 45.46 -12.94
C ARG A 646 7.18 46.10 -14.23
N ALA A 647 6.86 47.39 -14.18
CA ALA A 647 6.49 48.16 -15.36
C ALA A 647 7.62 48.13 -16.40
N GLY A 648 7.27 47.86 -17.66
CA GLY A 648 8.20 47.65 -18.77
C GLY A 648 8.66 46.21 -18.99
N GLN A 649 8.23 45.26 -18.15
CA GLN A 649 8.63 43.84 -18.25
C GLN A 649 7.55 42.94 -18.83
N ALA A 650 7.95 41.76 -19.28
CA ALA A 650 7.08 40.72 -19.81
C ALA A 650 7.31 39.38 -19.11
N LEU A 651 6.24 38.72 -18.67
CA LEU A 651 6.22 37.32 -18.28
C LEU A 651 5.91 36.46 -19.50
N THR A 652 6.88 35.68 -19.97
CA THR A 652 6.70 34.69 -21.03
C THR A 652 6.73 33.28 -20.44
N LEU A 653 5.64 32.55 -20.61
CA LEU A 653 5.47 31.15 -20.25
C LEU A 653 5.33 30.30 -21.51
N GLU A 654 6.11 29.24 -21.62
CA GLU A 654 6.03 28.25 -22.70
C GLU A 654 6.16 26.84 -22.11
N PHE A 655 5.43 25.88 -22.67
CA PHE A 655 5.52 24.47 -22.29
C PHE A 655 5.07 23.54 -23.41
N ASP A 656 5.55 22.31 -23.33
CA ASP A 656 5.12 21.21 -24.18
C ASP A 656 4.16 20.28 -23.43
N LEU A 657 3.13 19.82 -24.13
CA LEU A 657 2.17 18.84 -23.64
C LEU A 657 2.04 17.70 -24.64
N ALA A 658 2.46 16.50 -24.26
CA ALA A 658 2.25 15.29 -25.03
C ALA A 658 1.08 14.47 -24.46
N LEU A 659 0.16 14.04 -25.32
CA LEU A 659 -0.99 13.22 -24.95
C LEU A 659 -1.09 11.97 -25.84
N GLN A 660 -1.49 10.85 -25.25
CA GLN A 660 -1.73 9.59 -25.96
C GLN A 660 -2.75 8.73 -25.20
N LEU A 661 -3.59 8.00 -25.92
CA LEU A 661 -4.43 6.93 -25.39
C LEU A 661 -3.75 5.57 -25.60
N LEU A 662 -3.43 4.89 -24.50
CA LEU A 662 -2.81 3.58 -24.47
C LEU A 662 -3.87 2.50 -24.30
N GLN A 663 -3.74 1.41 -25.07
CA GLN A 663 -4.63 0.25 -24.99
C GLN A 663 -6.13 0.61 -25.10
N ALA A 664 -6.44 1.63 -25.90
CA ALA A 664 -7.80 2.10 -26.10
C ALA A 664 -8.63 1.01 -26.78
N THR A 665 -9.70 0.57 -26.11
CA THR A 665 -10.65 -0.42 -26.64
C THR A 665 -12.07 0.09 -26.49
N GLY A 666 -12.86 -0.17 -27.51
CA GLY A 666 -14.27 0.21 -27.61
C GLY A 666 -14.92 -0.57 -28.75
N ALA A 667 -16.18 -0.97 -28.59
CA ALA A 667 -16.94 -1.54 -29.69
C ALA A 667 -17.76 -0.41 -30.36
N PRO A 668 -17.71 -0.21 -31.69
CA PRO A 668 -17.08 -1.07 -32.72
C PRO A 668 -15.66 -0.67 -33.19
N HIS A 669 -15.04 0.37 -32.63
CA HIS A 669 -13.68 0.84 -32.99
C HIS A 669 -12.91 1.37 -31.78
N GLU A 670 -11.58 1.52 -31.92
CA GLU A 670 -10.73 2.17 -30.92
C GLU A 670 -11.33 3.53 -30.50
N THR A 671 -11.65 3.67 -29.21
CA THR A 671 -12.20 4.91 -28.65
C THR A 671 -11.19 6.04 -28.75
N ARG A 672 -11.66 7.20 -29.21
CA ARG A 672 -10.94 8.47 -29.06
C ARG A 672 -11.47 9.27 -27.88
N GLY A 673 -10.63 10.16 -27.37
CA GLY A 673 -10.98 11.06 -26.28
C GLY A 673 -10.69 12.51 -26.64
N GLN A 674 -11.16 13.42 -25.81
CA GLN A 674 -10.84 14.84 -25.92
C GLN A 674 -10.57 15.45 -24.55
N TYR A 675 -9.71 16.45 -24.53
CA TYR A 675 -9.52 17.38 -23.42
C TYR A 675 -9.71 18.82 -23.91
N LEU A 676 -10.04 19.71 -22.99
CA LEU A 676 -9.83 21.14 -23.14
C LEU A 676 -8.62 21.55 -22.29
N ILE A 677 -7.55 22.01 -22.93
CA ILE A 677 -6.45 22.68 -22.22
C ILE A 677 -6.84 24.13 -22.00
N VAL A 678 -6.71 24.58 -20.76
CA VAL A 678 -6.92 25.99 -20.39
C VAL A 678 -5.71 26.56 -19.67
N ILE A 679 -5.41 27.82 -19.93
CA ILE A 679 -4.54 28.65 -19.08
C ILE A 679 -5.45 29.71 -18.45
N GLU A 680 -5.50 29.73 -17.14
CA GLU A 680 -6.40 30.58 -16.37
C GLU A 680 -5.60 31.58 -15.54
N LEU A 681 -6.18 32.77 -15.41
CA LEU A 681 -5.67 33.84 -14.56
C LEU A 681 -6.63 34.03 -13.40
N GLY A 682 -6.08 34.24 -12.21
CA GLY A 682 -6.86 34.51 -11.01
C GLY A 682 -6.25 35.60 -10.14
N SER A 683 -7.02 36.08 -9.18
CA SER A 683 -6.56 36.97 -8.11
C SER A 683 -6.82 36.32 -6.75
N ALA A 684 -5.93 36.53 -5.79
CA ALA A 684 -6.12 36.10 -4.40
C ALA A 684 -6.61 37.32 -3.58
N PRO A 685 -7.93 37.51 -3.38
CA PRO A 685 -8.42 38.61 -2.57
C PRO A 685 -8.05 38.43 -1.10
N SER A 686 -7.91 39.54 -0.38
CA SER A 686 -7.81 39.51 1.08
C SER A 686 -9.13 39.06 1.71
N GLN A 687 -9.05 38.31 2.80
CA GLN A 687 -10.25 37.97 3.57
C GLN A 687 -10.77 39.21 4.28
N THR A 688 -12.06 39.49 4.08
CA THR A 688 -12.75 40.62 4.70
C THR A 688 -13.40 40.26 6.04
N THR A 689 -13.39 38.98 6.46
CA THR A 689 -13.94 38.56 7.76
C THR A 689 -13.28 37.27 8.28
N PRO A 690 -12.66 37.28 9.48
CA PRO A 690 -12.41 38.45 10.33
C PRO A 690 -11.35 39.37 9.71
N ALA A 691 -11.60 40.68 9.68
CA ALA A 691 -10.66 41.66 9.12
C ALA A 691 -9.71 42.24 10.19
N PRO A 692 -8.50 42.69 9.81
CA PRO A 692 -7.79 42.37 8.56
C PRO A 692 -6.87 41.14 8.75
N THR A 693 -7.06 40.10 7.94
CA THR A 693 -6.12 38.98 7.79
C THR A 693 -5.37 39.10 6.45
N ALA A 694 -4.23 38.42 6.33
CA ALA A 694 -3.43 38.37 5.10
C ALA A 694 -4.18 37.68 3.94
N GLU A 695 -3.61 37.69 2.74
CA GLU A 695 -4.15 36.99 1.56
C GLU A 695 -4.48 35.53 1.90
N ASN A 696 -5.69 35.09 1.55
CA ASN A 696 -6.07 33.69 1.71
C ASN A 696 -5.87 32.94 0.38
N LEU A 697 -4.90 32.04 0.37
CA LEU A 697 -4.58 31.21 -0.81
C LEU A 697 -5.66 30.17 -1.14
N LEU A 698 -6.61 29.94 -0.23
CA LEU A 698 -7.75 29.03 -0.46
C LEU A 698 -8.81 29.65 -1.40
N ASP A 699 -8.87 30.99 -1.50
CA ASP A 699 -9.97 31.73 -2.15
C ASP A 699 -9.56 32.40 -3.48
N VAL A 700 -8.69 31.76 -4.28
CA VAL A 700 -8.31 32.33 -5.60
C VAL A 700 -9.55 32.46 -6.49
N GLN A 701 -9.88 33.69 -6.85
CA GLN A 701 -10.95 34.03 -7.78
C GLN A 701 -10.41 33.96 -9.21
N TRP A 702 -10.82 32.92 -9.94
CA TRP A 702 -10.46 32.73 -11.34
C TRP A 702 -11.33 33.58 -12.25
N GLN A 703 -10.74 34.14 -13.31
CA GLN A 703 -11.48 34.86 -14.34
C GLN A 703 -12.40 33.90 -15.12
N ASP A 704 -13.60 34.36 -15.45
CA ASP A 704 -14.60 33.56 -16.19
C ASP A 704 -14.11 33.12 -17.57
N THR A 705 -13.29 33.97 -18.22
CA THR A 705 -12.71 33.67 -19.53
C THR A 705 -11.23 33.32 -19.37
N PRO A 706 -10.80 32.09 -19.70
CA PRO A 706 -9.40 31.71 -19.64
C PRO A 706 -8.56 32.47 -20.68
N LEU A 707 -7.29 32.74 -20.35
CA LEU A 707 -6.32 33.35 -21.25
C LEU A 707 -6.13 32.51 -22.53
N LEU A 708 -6.04 31.18 -22.35
CA LEU A 708 -5.97 30.21 -23.43
C LEU A 708 -7.02 29.14 -23.21
N SER A 709 -7.71 28.75 -24.29
CA SER A 709 -8.61 27.60 -24.30
C SER A 709 -8.48 26.91 -25.65
N GLN A 710 -8.11 25.64 -25.66
CA GLN A 710 -7.92 24.87 -26.88
C GLN A 710 -8.38 23.42 -26.67
N ARG A 711 -9.16 22.90 -27.61
CA ARG A 711 -9.57 21.49 -27.61
C ARG A 711 -8.46 20.62 -28.20
N LEU A 712 -8.17 19.52 -27.52
CA LEU A 712 -7.17 18.52 -27.90
C LEU A 712 -7.89 17.19 -28.12
N ILE A 713 -7.66 16.57 -29.28
CA ILE A 713 -8.17 15.23 -29.58
C ILE A 713 -7.07 14.23 -29.27
N VAL A 714 -7.39 13.26 -28.41
CA VAL A 714 -6.46 12.23 -27.95
C VAL A 714 -6.78 10.92 -28.65
N SER A 715 -5.76 10.27 -29.19
CA SER A 715 -5.86 9.00 -29.92
C SER A 715 -4.71 8.07 -29.54
N SER A 716 -4.63 6.89 -30.16
CA SER A 716 -3.50 5.97 -29.98
C SER A 716 -2.15 6.55 -30.45
N LEU A 717 -2.15 7.61 -31.26
CA LEU A 717 -0.94 8.35 -31.63
C LEU A 717 -0.57 9.37 -30.54
N GLN A 718 0.70 9.37 -30.15
CA GLN A 718 1.23 10.42 -29.29
C GLN A 718 1.34 11.74 -30.06
N LEU A 719 0.59 12.74 -29.62
CA LEU A 719 0.65 14.09 -30.18
C LEU A 719 1.29 15.03 -29.17
N LYS A 720 2.29 15.78 -29.64
CA LYS A 720 2.97 16.82 -28.85
C LYS A 720 2.43 18.18 -29.27
N HIS A 721 1.94 18.94 -28.31
CA HIS A 721 1.39 20.27 -28.46
C HIS A 721 2.30 21.29 -27.75
N HIS A 722 2.42 22.49 -28.31
CA HIS A 722 3.21 23.57 -27.74
C HIS A 722 2.30 24.76 -27.42
N PHE A 723 2.28 25.18 -26.15
CA PHE A 723 1.39 26.20 -25.63
C PHE A 723 2.14 27.19 -24.74
N GLY A 724 1.52 28.33 -24.48
CA GLY A 724 2.12 29.36 -23.65
C GLY A 724 1.25 30.59 -23.47
N ALA A 725 1.75 31.51 -22.67
CA ALA A 725 1.13 32.78 -22.36
C ALA A 725 2.21 33.86 -22.23
N ASN A 726 1.93 35.07 -22.70
CA ASN A 726 2.79 36.22 -22.52
C ASN A 726 1.97 37.33 -21.86
N ILE A 727 2.40 37.80 -20.70
CA ILE A 727 1.74 38.87 -19.95
C ILE A 727 2.73 40.03 -19.84
N ARG A 728 2.43 41.12 -20.52
CA ARG A 728 3.27 42.31 -20.61
C ARG A 728 2.70 43.38 -19.70
N ARG A 729 3.55 43.99 -18.88
CA ARG A 729 3.22 45.19 -18.11
C ARG A 729 3.95 46.36 -18.77
N ASP A 730 3.22 47.26 -19.41
CA ASP A 730 3.83 48.39 -20.09
C ASP A 730 4.46 49.39 -19.09
N ILE A 731 5.18 50.39 -19.60
CA ILE A 731 5.86 51.40 -18.77
C ILE A 731 4.88 52.27 -17.96
N ASN A 732 3.62 52.35 -18.40
CA ASN A 732 2.54 53.05 -17.71
C ASN A 732 1.82 52.16 -16.69
N GLY A 733 2.22 50.89 -16.57
CA GLY A 733 1.66 49.91 -15.66
C GLY A 733 0.44 49.14 -16.18
N ALA A 734 0.02 49.36 -17.44
CA ALA A 734 -1.09 48.64 -18.05
C ALA A 734 -0.69 47.21 -18.44
N LEU A 735 -1.60 46.26 -18.26
CA LEU A 735 -1.38 44.85 -18.56
C LEU A 735 -1.95 44.49 -19.93
N LEU A 736 -1.17 43.74 -20.70
CA LEU A 736 -1.51 43.15 -21.99
C LEU A 736 -1.22 41.66 -21.95
N ALA A 737 -2.02 40.85 -22.63
CA ALA A 737 -1.85 39.40 -22.64
C ALA A 737 -1.97 38.84 -24.06
N ASP A 738 -1.06 37.94 -24.39
CA ASP A 738 -1.05 37.15 -25.60
C ASP A 738 -1.03 35.67 -25.24
N ARG A 739 -1.60 34.84 -26.12
CA ARG A 739 -1.60 33.39 -25.99
C ARG A 739 -0.76 32.76 -27.08
N LEU A 740 -0.04 31.69 -26.75
CA LEU A 740 0.72 30.90 -27.71
C LEU A 740 -0.03 29.60 -28.03
N LEU A 741 -0.39 29.43 -29.30
CA LEU A 741 -1.02 28.21 -29.82
C LEU A 741 -0.16 27.68 -30.96
N TYR A 742 0.44 26.49 -30.78
CA TYR A 742 1.18 25.80 -31.84
C TYR A 742 2.27 26.66 -32.49
N ASN A 743 3.12 27.29 -31.67
CA ASN A 743 4.20 28.21 -32.08
C ASN A 743 3.73 29.55 -32.67
N VAL A 744 2.44 29.89 -32.60
CA VAL A 744 1.89 31.18 -33.06
C VAL A 744 1.37 31.99 -31.88
N TRP A 745 1.92 33.19 -31.69
CA TRP A 745 1.43 34.17 -30.73
C TRP A 745 0.22 34.91 -31.28
N ALA A 746 -0.85 34.95 -30.50
CA ALA A 746 -2.07 35.70 -30.81
C ALA A 746 -2.37 36.67 -29.65
N GLY A 747 -2.46 37.97 -29.96
CA GLY A 747 -2.80 38.99 -28.98
C GLY A 747 -4.30 39.12 -28.70
N GLY A 748 -4.63 39.96 -27.73
CA GLY A 748 -6.02 40.21 -27.32
C GLY A 748 -6.58 39.11 -26.41
N ALA A 749 -5.73 38.39 -25.69
CA ALA A 749 -6.17 37.46 -24.67
C ALA A 749 -6.65 38.23 -23.41
N PRO A 750 -7.52 37.64 -22.58
CA PRO A 750 -7.88 38.18 -21.28
C PRO A 750 -6.64 38.55 -20.43
N THR A 751 -6.65 39.75 -19.86
CA THR A 751 -5.56 40.28 -19.04
C THR A 751 -5.85 40.11 -17.55
N PRO A 752 -4.83 39.97 -16.70
CA PRO A 752 -5.04 39.95 -15.25
C PRO A 752 -5.68 41.26 -14.76
N ALA A 753 -6.48 41.17 -13.68
CA ALA A 753 -7.14 42.34 -13.08
C ALA A 753 -6.16 43.33 -12.45
N GLY A 754 -4.93 42.89 -12.14
CA GLY A 754 -3.88 43.71 -11.54
C GLY A 754 -2.52 43.00 -11.61
N PRO A 755 -1.45 43.67 -11.15
CA PRO A 755 -0.07 43.15 -11.24
C PRO A 755 0.22 41.99 -10.26
N ASN A 756 -0.67 41.76 -9.29
CA ASN A 756 -0.66 40.58 -8.42
C ASN A 756 -1.71 39.59 -8.95
N PHE A 757 -1.27 38.46 -9.49
CA PHE A 757 -2.15 37.46 -10.08
C PHE A 757 -1.58 36.04 -9.95
N VAL A 758 -2.46 35.07 -10.14
CA VAL A 758 -2.14 33.64 -10.13
C VAL A 758 -2.31 33.11 -11.55
N VAL A 759 -1.37 32.27 -11.99
CA VAL A 759 -1.47 31.56 -13.27
C VAL A 759 -1.56 30.07 -13.01
N ARG A 760 -2.50 29.39 -13.65
CA ARG A 760 -2.53 27.93 -13.70
C ARG A 760 -2.84 27.41 -15.10
N ALA A 761 -2.40 26.20 -15.39
CA ALA A 761 -2.88 25.46 -16.56
C ALA A 761 -3.53 24.15 -16.13
N ARG A 762 -4.65 23.80 -16.78
CA ARG A 762 -5.41 22.60 -16.48
C ARG A 762 -5.89 21.88 -17.73
N LEU A 763 -5.92 20.56 -17.66
CA LEU A 763 -6.71 19.72 -18.54
C LEU A 763 -8.07 19.51 -17.89
N ILE A 764 -9.12 19.95 -18.57
CA ILE A 764 -10.50 19.85 -18.11
C ILE A 764 -11.39 19.31 -19.23
N GLN A 765 -12.68 19.09 -18.93
CA GLN A 765 -13.69 18.66 -19.90
C GLN A 765 -13.28 17.39 -20.67
N TRP A 766 -12.81 16.38 -19.94
CA TRP A 766 -12.54 15.07 -20.52
C TRP A 766 -13.83 14.45 -21.06
N ASP A 767 -13.76 13.89 -22.26
CA ASP A 767 -14.88 13.18 -22.86
C ASP A 767 -14.37 12.12 -23.83
N THR A 768 -15.20 11.11 -24.10
CA THR A 768 -14.94 10.04 -25.06
C THR A 768 -15.93 10.09 -26.20
N GLU A 769 -15.66 9.40 -27.29
CA GLU A 769 -16.63 9.28 -28.39
C GLU A 769 -18.01 8.79 -27.89
N ASN A 770 -19.05 9.46 -28.37
CA ASN A 770 -20.43 9.08 -28.11
C ASN A 770 -20.71 7.65 -28.61
N SER A 771 -21.64 6.97 -27.94
CA SER A 771 -22.13 5.63 -28.33
C SER A 771 -21.10 4.49 -28.25
N VAL A 772 -19.90 4.73 -27.71
CA VAL A 772 -18.94 3.65 -27.45
C VAL A 772 -19.24 3.00 -26.10
N ARG A 773 -19.73 1.76 -26.13
CA ARG A 773 -20.03 1.00 -24.91
C ARG A 773 -18.76 0.41 -24.33
N GLY A 774 -18.56 0.62 -23.03
CA GLY A 774 -17.50 -0.07 -22.30
C GLY A 774 -16.09 0.41 -22.64
N ALA A 775 -15.91 1.69 -23.02
CA ALA A 775 -14.61 2.27 -23.35
C ALA A 775 -13.57 1.98 -22.25
N LYS A 776 -12.42 1.42 -22.65
CA LYS A 776 -11.28 1.15 -21.76
C LYS A 776 -9.99 1.68 -22.38
N GLY A 777 -9.01 1.94 -21.55
CA GLY A 777 -7.70 2.45 -21.94
C GLY A 777 -7.10 3.29 -20.81
N ASN A 778 -5.86 3.71 -21.01
CA ASN A 778 -5.13 4.58 -20.10
C ASN A 778 -4.64 5.81 -20.88
N ILE A 779 -4.79 6.98 -20.29
CA ILE A 779 -4.32 8.24 -20.83
C ILE A 779 -2.89 8.44 -20.34
N PHE A 780 -1.96 8.51 -21.27
CA PHE A 780 -0.63 9.02 -21.02
C PHE A 780 -0.63 10.53 -21.22
N TYR A 781 -0.06 11.25 -20.25
CA TYR A 781 0.29 12.65 -20.44
C TYR A 781 1.71 12.93 -19.96
N ALA A 782 2.40 13.79 -20.69
CA ALA A 782 3.69 14.35 -20.30
C ALA A 782 3.69 15.86 -20.49
N PHE A 783 3.90 16.58 -19.38
CA PHE A 783 4.15 18.00 -19.33
C PHE A 783 5.66 18.21 -19.19
N THR A 784 6.28 18.85 -20.17
CA THR A 784 7.74 18.94 -20.25
C THR A 784 8.22 20.29 -20.72
N GLY A 785 9.45 20.65 -20.35
CA GLY A 785 10.14 21.81 -20.92
C GLY A 785 9.52 23.15 -20.55
N ALA A 786 8.73 23.15 -19.47
CA ALA A 786 7.97 24.32 -19.05
C ALA A 786 8.88 25.37 -18.40
N LYS A 787 8.86 26.58 -18.97
CA LYS A 787 9.68 27.70 -18.52
C LYS A 787 8.83 28.95 -18.46
N ALA A 788 8.85 29.61 -17.31
CA ALA A 788 8.36 30.98 -17.19
C ALA A 788 9.56 31.91 -17.02
N SER A 789 9.59 33.00 -17.75
CA SER A 789 10.66 33.99 -17.71
C SER A 789 10.07 35.39 -17.58
N ILE A 790 10.62 36.21 -16.70
CA ILE A 790 10.28 37.62 -16.58
C ILE A 790 11.48 38.46 -16.99
N ALA A 791 11.35 39.22 -18.07
CA ALA A 791 12.39 40.07 -18.63
C ALA A 791 11.88 41.50 -18.78
#